data_AF-A0A7W0QB47-F1
#
_entry.id   AF-A0A7W0QB47-F1
#
_cell.length_a   1.000
_cell.length_b   1.000
_cell.length_c   1.000
_cell.angle_alpha   90.00
_cell.angle_beta   90.00
_cell.angle_gamma   90.00
#
_symmetry.space_group_name_H-M   'P 1'
#
loop_
_entity.id
_entity.type
_entity.pdbx_description
1 polymer ?
#
loop_
_entity_poly.entity_id
_entity_poly.type
_entity_poly.pdbx_seq_one_letter_code
_entity_poly.pdbx_strand_id
1 'polypeptide(L)'
;MLFSSPDFPVFLIAVFFLYALARWGGGVRGAWARMAVMVLLGDVVFILVAKDPDTLWDPIGGTLLRLAANDGRAWPPWLVVQWAIGGSVVGAAFLAGRRWAAWIASDRGQRTIAVGFVIGLLLVGTVVLAAEQNGFLEETTAAIVAHGHLFVLAVLGLGIGCAQADPVRPLGRIVILFVVSSLFYHGWASAMPGPYRYLLALLLATIALDYYLGIWIEQTSDPWRRKALVVVSLCSNLGVLVFFKYADFITQDVLGLDVGRLELILPAGISFHTFQSLSYTIDVYRKEMPATKSIVTFASFVLFFPQLVAGPIVRAYELLPQLENPPPLELQRATNGLFRIAIGLFKKIAIADALGVAIVDRVFEAPERFSSLEVLVGIYGWALQIYLDFSAYSDIAIGSAMVLGFTLPENFRTPYRSANLQEFWRRWHISLSTWLRDYLYISLGGSKGAPWRTYVNLILTMLIGGLWHGASWAFIVWGALHGFGLAVTRFFQRAATTARRALTMVGACAVLAIAGTLVQRLAFMDAGTWTHLVLGWLFVTPLWAVSTAWLGREHPATPEPATAPRSLFAALRLPDARTVEALRLAMCASGVAFFVALGFAETWTWVPLVLLTWAFAGAADIVERGRRDAWARFATMARRTVAIVLVFHYVCLAWIFFRATSFDNALVILRQLARLEADHANVVPLVTIALTVGFAGHFFADGSFRWLRERFVALPAWGQGTVLAGAALLLRELGQTKILPFIYVQF
;
A
#
# COMPACT_ATOMS: atom_id res chain seq x y z
N MET A 1 -10.37 1.91 10.18
CA MET A 1 -10.82 1.56 11.54
C MET A 1 -12.10 0.70 11.55
N LEU A 2 -12.52 0.09 10.43
CA LEU A 2 -13.91 -0.38 10.28
C LEU A 2 -14.09 -1.82 9.77
N PHE A 3 -13.04 -2.64 9.82
CA PHE A 3 -13.18 -4.07 9.57
C PHE A 3 -13.08 -4.93 10.84
N SER A 4 -12.97 -4.30 12.02
CA SER A 4 -12.67 -4.96 13.29
C SER A 4 -13.68 -4.70 14.40
N SER A 5 -14.77 -3.94 14.16
CA SER A 5 -15.90 -4.04 15.08
C SER A 5 -16.64 -5.35 14.79
N PRO A 6 -17.11 -6.06 15.83
CA PRO A 6 -17.80 -7.33 15.70
C PRO A 6 -19.06 -7.26 14.84
N ASP A 7 -19.52 -6.08 14.43
CA ASP A 7 -20.81 -5.90 13.78
C ASP A 7 -20.72 -5.70 12.25
N PHE A 8 -19.51 -5.52 11.68
CA PHE A 8 -19.24 -5.32 10.25
C PHE A 8 -19.17 -6.54 9.29
N PRO A 9 -19.00 -7.81 9.75
CA PRO A 9 -18.97 -8.98 8.85
C PRO A 9 -20.29 -9.21 8.13
N VAL A 10 -21.42 -8.86 8.74
CA VAL A 10 -22.75 -9.01 8.15
C VAL A 10 -22.92 -8.09 6.93
N PHE A 11 -22.29 -6.92 6.94
CA PHE A 11 -22.24 -6.01 5.80
C PHE A 11 -21.47 -6.59 4.62
N LEU A 12 -20.29 -7.19 4.86
CA LEU A 12 -19.53 -7.92 3.84
C LEU A 12 -20.33 -9.09 3.28
N ILE A 13 -20.98 -9.87 4.15
CA ILE A 13 -21.90 -10.95 3.73
C ILE A 13 -23.02 -10.40 2.84
N ALA A 14 -23.60 -9.24 3.16
CA ALA A 14 -24.62 -8.59 2.33
C ALA A 14 -24.06 -8.13 0.96
N VAL A 15 -22.86 -7.55 0.92
CA VAL A 15 -22.14 -7.21 -0.34
C VAL A 15 -21.93 -8.46 -1.19
N PHE A 16 -21.50 -9.56 -0.58
CA PHE A 16 -21.24 -10.82 -1.27
C PHE A 16 -22.53 -11.53 -1.72
N PHE A 17 -23.60 -11.41 -0.95
CA PHE A 17 -24.92 -11.94 -1.30
C PHE A 17 -25.57 -11.13 -2.44
N LEU A 18 -25.47 -9.80 -2.39
CA LEU A 18 -25.89 -8.91 -3.48
C LEU A 18 -25.04 -9.13 -4.72
N TYR A 19 -23.74 -9.38 -4.58
CA TYR A 19 -22.88 -9.78 -5.70
C TYR A 19 -23.30 -11.12 -6.32
N ALA A 20 -23.67 -12.11 -5.50
CA ALA A 20 -24.23 -13.37 -5.97
C ALA A 20 -25.54 -13.16 -6.75
N LEU A 21 -26.43 -12.30 -6.24
CA LEU A 21 -27.70 -11.94 -6.87
C LEU A 21 -27.52 -11.17 -8.19
N ALA A 22 -26.52 -10.28 -8.25
CA ALA A 22 -26.14 -9.46 -9.40
C ALA A 22 -25.70 -10.29 -10.61
N ARG A 23 -25.12 -11.46 -10.33
CA ARG A 23 -24.62 -12.40 -11.32
C ARG A 23 -25.63 -13.50 -11.65
N TRP A 24 -26.57 -13.79 -10.76
CA TRP A 24 -27.67 -14.74 -11.01
C TRP A 24 -28.79 -14.13 -11.87
N GLY A 25 -29.05 -12.82 -11.74
CA GLY A 25 -30.13 -12.15 -12.48
C GLY A 25 -29.71 -11.61 -13.85
N GLY A 26 -30.01 -12.32 -14.93
CA GLY A 26 -30.09 -11.71 -16.27
C GLY A 26 -31.34 -10.84 -16.37
N GLY A 27 -31.24 -9.53 -16.07
CA GLY A 27 -32.35 -8.58 -16.15
C GLY A 27 -32.29 -7.45 -15.13
N VAL A 28 -33.42 -6.77 -14.91
CA VAL A 28 -33.54 -5.61 -14.01
C VAL A 28 -33.05 -5.94 -12.58
N ARG A 29 -33.36 -7.13 -12.06
CA ARG A 29 -32.92 -7.58 -10.72
C ARG A 29 -31.39 -7.69 -10.59
N GLY A 30 -30.68 -8.13 -11.64
CA GLY A 30 -29.22 -8.17 -11.63
C GLY A 30 -28.58 -6.79 -11.78
N ALA A 31 -29.23 -5.86 -12.50
CA ALA A 31 -28.79 -4.47 -12.57
C ALA A 31 -28.86 -3.76 -11.21
N TRP A 32 -29.95 -3.98 -10.47
CA TRP A 32 -30.12 -3.49 -9.10
C TRP A 32 -29.09 -4.03 -8.12
N ALA A 33 -28.79 -5.31 -8.22
CA ALA A 33 -27.80 -5.93 -7.35
C ALA A 33 -26.36 -5.50 -7.71
N ARG A 34 -26.04 -5.27 -9.00
CA ARG A 34 -24.76 -4.64 -9.40
C ARG A 34 -24.61 -3.23 -8.82
N MET A 35 -25.71 -2.48 -8.79
CA MET A 35 -25.77 -1.14 -8.22
C MET A 35 -25.58 -1.14 -6.71
N ALA A 36 -26.28 -2.04 -6.01
CA ALA A 36 -26.13 -2.20 -4.57
C ALA A 36 -24.68 -2.60 -4.19
N VAL A 37 -24.03 -3.48 -4.96
CA VAL A 37 -22.61 -3.81 -4.75
C VAL A 37 -21.71 -2.58 -4.92
N MET A 38 -21.98 -1.74 -5.92
CA MET A 38 -21.18 -0.53 -6.17
C MET A 38 -21.38 0.56 -5.10
N VAL A 39 -22.62 0.73 -4.61
CA VAL A 39 -22.95 1.58 -3.45
C VAL A 39 -22.18 1.08 -2.24
N LEU A 40 -22.34 -0.20 -1.89
CA LEU A 40 -21.78 -0.76 -0.67
C LEU A 40 -20.25 -0.81 -0.68
N LEU A 41 -19.61 -1.02 -1.84
CA LEU A 41 -18.16 -0.91 -1.96
C LEU A 41 -17.68 0.55 -1.79
N GLY A 42 -18.47 1.51 -2.26
CA GLY A 42 -18.27 2.92 -1.96
C GLY A 42 -18.38 3.18 -0.46
N ASP A 43 -19.42 2.66 0.17
CA ASP A 43 -19.65 2.77 1.61
C ASP A 43 -18.52 2.11 2.41
N VAL A 44 -17.98 0.94 2.03
CA VAL A 44 -16.75 0.36 2.63
C VAL A 44 -15.60 1.38 2.65
N VAL A 45 -15.44 2.15 1.57
CA VAL A 45 -14.36 3.14 1.47
C VAL A 45 -14.67 4.40 2.29
N PHE A 46 -15.93 4.84 2.36
CA PHE A 46 -16.36 5.94 3.25
C PHE A 46 -16.22 5.59 4.73
N ILE A 47 -16.71 4.41 5.08
CA ILE A 47 -16.56 3.73 6.36
C ILE A 47 -15.08 3.79 6.73
N LEU A 48 -14.16 3.31 5.89
CA LEU A 48 -12.71 3.32 6.15
C LEU A 48 -12.09 4.68 6.56
N VAL A 49 -12.73 5.80 6.24
CA VAL A 49 -12.22 7.16 6.43
C VAL A 49 -12.88 7.92 7.57
N ALA A 50 -14.09 7.53 8.01
CA ALA A 50 -14.73 8.18 9.17
C ALA A 50 -14.20 7.62 10.50
N LYS A 51 -13.86 8.54 11.42
CA LYS A 51 -13.47 8.22 12.81
C LYS A 51 -14.67 7.89 13.71
N ASP A 52 -15.89 8.20 13.29
CA ASP A 52 -17.11 8.01 14.07
C ASP A 52 -18.25 7.42 13.20
N PRO A 53 -18.65 6.15 13.41
CA PRO A 53 -19.72 5.49 12.65
C PRO A 53 -21.09 6.18 12.77
N ASP A 54 -21.36 6.89 13.86
CA ASP A 54 -22.65 7.53 14.10
C ASP A 54 -22.84 8.83 13.29
N THR A 55 -21.75 9.36 12.72
CA THR A 55 -21.77 10.56 11.86
C THR A 55 -21.96 10.25 10.37
N LEU A 56 -21.80 9.00 9.95
CA LEU A 56 -22.13 8.55 8.60
C LEU A 56 -23.49 7.87 8.62
N TRP A 57 -24.38 8.30 7.73
CA TRP A 57 -25.63 7.61 7.46
C TRP A 57 -25.32 6.19 6.97
N ASP A 58 -25.38 5.21 7.86
CA ASP A 58 -25.29 3.80 7.52
C ASP A 58 -26.57 3.07 7.91
N PRO A 59 -27.64 3.13 7.09
CA PRO A 59 -28.83 2.35 7.33
C PRO A 59 -28.57 0.88 7.07
N ILE A 60 -27.63 0.50 6.21
CA ILE A 60 -27.44 -0.90 5.81
C ILE A 60 -26.54 -1.61 6.81
N GLY A 61 -25.32 -1.15 6.99
CA GLY A 61 -24.43 -1.64 8.02
C GLY A 61 -24.99 -1.34 9.41
N GLY A 62 -25.53 -0.16 9.74
CA GLY A 62 -26.16 0.12 11.04
C GLY A 62 -27.35 -0.79 11.37
N THR A 63 -28.14 -1.21 10.37
CA THR A 63 -29.22 -2.20 10.56
C THR A 63 -28.68 -3.61 10.72
N LEU A 64 -27.68 -3.99 9.94
CA LEU A 64 -27.02 -5.30 10.04
C LEU A 64 -26.20 -5.41 11.33
N LEU A 65 -25.64 -4.30 11.82
CA LEU A 65 -24.95 -4.12 13.09
C LEU A 65 -25.92 -4.37 14.26
N ARG A 66 -27.11 -3.76 14.27
CA ARG A 66 -28.12 -3.95 15.34
C ARG A 66 -28.77 -5.34 15.32
N LEU A 67 -29.01 -5.91 14.13
CA LEU A 67 -29.42 -7.30 13.96
C LEU A 67 -28.34 -8.28 14.44
N ALA A 68 -27.07 -7.98 14.20
CA ALA A 68 -25.93 -8.80 14.62
C ALA A 68 -25.61 -8.69 16.11
N ALA A 69 -25.84 -7.52 16.71
CA ALA A 69 -25.65 -7.25 18.14
C ALA A 69 -26.83 -7.74 19.01
N ASN A 70 -27.91 -8.24 18.40
CA ASN A 70 -29.15 -8.66 19.07
C ASN A 70 -29.69 -7.58 20.04
N ASP A 71 -29.54 -6.31 19.65
CA ASP A 71 -29.94 -5.16 20.47
C ASP A 71 -31.47 -5.08 20.47
N GLY A 72 -32.10 -5.38 21.61
CA GLY A 72 -33.56 -5.53 21.76
C GLY A 72 -34.39 -4.25 21.63
N ARG A 73 -33.81 -3.17 21.10
CA ARG A 73 -34.51 -1.91 20.86
C ARG A 73 -35.43 -2.06 19.64
N ALA A 74 -36.71 -1.75 19.83
CA ALA A 74 -37.68 -1.73 18.74
C ALA A 74 -37.19 -0.83 17.60
N TRP A 75 -37.38 -1.31 16.38
CA TRP A 75 -37.01 -0.63 15.15
C TRP A 75 -37.67 0.74 15.11
N PRO A 76 -36.92 1.83 14.91
CA PRO A 76 -37.57 3.11 14.67
C PRO A 76 -38.32 3.04 13.34
N PRO A 77 -39.63 3.35 13.30
CA PRO A 77 -40.42 3.30 12.06
C PRO A 77 -39.82 4.14 10.92
N TRP A 78 -39.07 5.19 11.28
CA TRP A 78 -38.39 6.06 10.33
C TRP A 78 -37.27 5.36 9.53
N LEU A 79 -36.70 4.26 10.02
CA LEU A 79 -35.66 3.52 9.32
C LEU A 79 -36.22 2.85 8.06
N VAL A 80 -37.34 2.13 8.17
CA VAL A 80 -38.03 1.51 7.02
C VAL A 80 -38.44 2.56 5.98
N VAL A 81 -38.88 3.73 6.45
CA VAL A 81 -39.21 4.87 5.60
C VAL A 81 -37.96 5.39 4.87
N GLN A 82 -36.83 5.52 5.55
CA GLN A 82 -35.57 5.94 4.92
C GLN A 82 -35.04 4.93 3.89
N TRP A 83 -35.18 3.62 4.15
CA TRP A 83 -34.83 2.58 3.19
C TRP A 83 -35.71 2.62 1.94
N ALA A 84 -37.02 2.83 2.11
CA ALA A 84 -37.94 3.02 1.00
C ALA A 84 -37.60 4.27 0.18
N ILE A 85 -37.22 5.37 0.84
CA ILE A 85 -36.78 6.60 0.18
C ILE A 85 -35.48 6.37 -0.59
N GLY A 86 -34.43 5.82 0.03
CA GLY A 86 -33.14 5.56 -0.61
C GLY A 86 -33.27 4.61 -1.81
N GLY A 87 -33.99 3.49 -1.65
CA GLY A 87 -34.27 2.55 -2.74
C GLY A 87 -35.07 3.18 -3.88
N SER A 88 -36.06 4.01 -3.57
CA SER A 88 -36.86 4.74 -4.56
C SER A 88 -36.03 5.77 -5.33
N VAL A 89 -35.16 6.50 -4.63
CA VAL A 89 -34.25 7.49 -5.23
C VAL A 89 -33.28 6.81 -6.19
N VAL A 90 -32.61 5.74 -5.75
CA VAL A 90 -31.70 4.96 -6.60
C VAL A 90 -32.43 4.39 -7.82
N GLY A 91 -33.66 3.91 -7.65
CA GLY A 91 -34.44 3.32 -8.74
C GLY A 91 -34.94 4.30 -9.75
N ALA A 92 -35.53 5.39 -9.28
CA ALA A 92 -35.94 6.49 -10.12
C ALA A 92 -34.75 7.04 -10.91
N ALA A 93 -33.62 7.23 -10.24
CA ALA A 93 -32.36 7.64 -10.83
C ALA A 93 -31.86 6.65 -11.90
N PHE A 94 -31.87 5.34 -11.60
CA PHE A 94 -31.47 4.30 -12.55
C PHE A 94 -32.35 4.27 -13.81
N LEU A 95 -33.68 4.32 -13.62
CA LEU A 95 -34.64 4.39 -14.72
C LEU A 95 -34.47 5.67 -15.55
N ALA A 96 -34.23 6.81 -14.89
CA ALA A 96 -33.94 8.07 -15.54
C ALA A 96 -32.63 8.00 -16.33
N GLY A 97 -31.56 7.45 -15.75
CA GLY A 97 -30.27 7.28 -16.39
C GLY A 97 -30.40 6.46 -17.66
N ARG A 98 -31.13 5.35 -17.60
CA ARG A 98 -31.37 4.48 -18.77
C ARG A 98 -32.20 5.19 -19.85
N ARG A 99 -33.20 5.99 -19.46
CA ARG A 99 -34.11 6.69 -20.38
C ARG A 99 -33.45 7.91 -21.04
N TRP A 100 -32.61 8.63 -20.31
CA TRP A 100 -32.02 9.90 -20.75
C TRP A 100 -30.53 9.77 -21.12
N ALA A 101 -29.96 8.57 -21.12
CA ALA A 101 -28.55 8.31 -21.42
C ALA A 101 -28.06 9.00 -22.71
N ALA A 102 -28.87 9.02 -23.76
CA ALA A 102 -28.52 9.66 -25.04
C ALA A 102 -28.46 11.17 -24.97
N TRP A 103 -29.35 11.78 -24.19
CA TRP A 103 -29.33 13.22 -23.97
C TRP A 103 -28.19 13.62 -23.04
N ILE A 104 -28.00 12.91 -21.92
CA ILE A 104 -26.90 13.13 -20.95
C ILE A 104 -25.54 13.07 -21.65
N ALA A 105 -25.38 12.14 -22.59
CA ALA A 105 -24.15 11.98 -23.36
C ALA A 105 -23.99 12.97 -24.52
N SER A 106 -25.01 13.72 -24.91
CA SER A 106 -24.91 14.73 -25.99
C SER A 106 -24.17 15.98 -25.52
N ASP A 107 -23.45 16.68 -26.41
CA ASP A 107 -22.75 17.94 -26.08
C ASP A 107 -23.69 18.97 -25.44
N ARG A 108 -24.95 19.01 -25.90
CA ARG A 108 -25.99 19.89 -25.34
C ARG A 108 -26.34 19.48 -23.92
N GLY A 109 -26.60 18.20 -23.68
CA GLY A 109 -26.90 17.69 -22.34
C GLY A 109 -25.72 17.85 -21.38
N GLN A 110 -24.49 17.58 -21.83
CA GLN A 110 -23.28 17.80 -21.05
C GLN A 110 -23.08 19.27 -20.66
N ARG A 111 -23.23 20.20 -21.62
CA ARG A 111 -23.18 21.64 -21.32
C ARG A 111 -24.27 22.04 -20.33
N THR A 112 -25.50 21.55 -20.52
CA THR A 112 -26.60 21.83 -19.60
C THR A 112 -26.38 21.24 -18.20
N ILE A 113 -25.81 20.04 -18.10
CA ILE A 113 -25.45 19.41 -16.81
C ILE A 113 -24.29 20.16 -16.15
N ALA A 114 -23.24 20.52 -16.89
CA ALA A 114 -22.11 21.27 -16.35
C ALA A 114 -22.54 22.66 -15.86
N VAL A 115 -23.36 23.37 -16.64
CA VAL A 115 -23.96 24.65 -16.24
C VAL A 115 -24.88 24.45 -15.03
N GLY A 116 -25.72 23.41 -15.03
CA GLY A 116 -26.57 23.07 -13.90
C GLY A 116 -25.78 22.72 -12.64
N PHE A 117 -24.63 22.08 -12.77
CA PHE A 117 -23.73 21.75 -11.66
C PHE A 117 -23.03 22.99 -11.11
N VAL A 118 -22.56 23.89 -11.98
CA VAL A 118 -21.99 25.17 -11.56
C VAL A 118 -23.04 26.03 -10.87
N ILE A 119 -24.26 26.11 -11.43
CA ILE A 119 -25.39 26.79 -10.79
C ILE A 119 -25.72 26.14 -9.46
N GLY A 120 -25.77 24.81 -9.39
CA GLY A 120 -26.02 24.06 -8.16
C GLY A 120 -24.95 24.30 -7.09
N LEU A 121 -23.67 24.29 -7.44
CA LEU A 121 -22.57 24.61 -6.53
C LEU A 121 -22.60 26.07 -6.08
N LEU A 122 -22.97 27.00 -6.96
CA LEU A 122 -23.17 28.41 -6.60
C LEU A 122 -24.37 28.58 -5.66
N LEU A 123 -25.46 27.84 -5.89
CA LEU A 123 -26.66 27.84 -5.05
C LEU A 123 -26.38 27.24 -3.67
N VAL A 124 -25.70 26.09 -3.62
CA VAL A 124 -25.23 25.48 -2.37
C VAL A 124 -24.24 26.42 -1.68
N GLY A 125 -23.29 27.00 -2.40
CA GLY A 125 -22.34 27.96 -1.85
C GLY A 125 -23.03 29.19 -1.26
N THR A 126 -24.04 29.75 -1.94
CA THR A 126 -24.82 30.89 -1.44
C THR A 126 -25.74 30.53 -0.28
N VAL A 127 -26.33 29.34 -0.28
CA VAL A 127 -27.12 28.82 0.86
C VAL A 127 -26.22 28.57 2.07
N VAL A 128 -25.01 28.01 1.87
CA VAL A 128 -24.03 27.81 2.94
C VAL A 128 -23.53 29.16 3.47
N LEU A 129 -23.26 30.14 2.59
CA LEU A 129 -22.87 31.49 3.00
C LEU A 129 -23.99 32.18 3.79
N ALA A 130 -25.24 32.04 3.34
CA ALA A 130 -26.40 32.58 4.03
C ALA A 130 -26.64 31.87 5.37
N ALA A 131 -26.48 30.55 5.44
CA ALA A 131 -26.58 29.79 6.69
C ALA A 131 -25.46 30.15 7.67
N GLU A 132 -24.25 30.44 7.18
CA GLU A 132 -23.13 30.95 7.98
C GLU A 132 -23.45 32.32 8.59
N GLN A 133 -23.92 33.25 7.74
CA GLN A 133 -24.27 34.61 8.17
C GLN A 133 -25.43 34.64 9.18
N ASN A 134 -26.34 33.67 9.11
CA ASN A 134 -27.48 33.57 10.01
C ASN A 134 -27.26 32.59 11.18
N GLY A 135 -26.06 32.01 11.33
CA GLY A 135 -25.74 31.08 12.43
C GLY A 135 -26.38 29.69 12.34
N PHE A 136 -27.04 29.35 11.24
CA PHE A 136 -27.68 28.04 11.01
C PHE A 136 -26.74 26.98 10.44
N LEU A 137 -25.44 27.28 10.37
CA LEU A 137 -24.47 26.39 9.73
C LEU A 137 -24.44 25.02 10.38
N GLU A 138 -24.60 24.94 11.70
CA GLU A 138 -24.57 23.67 12.46
C GLU A 138 -25.75 22.76 12.09
N GLU A 139 -26.99 23.29 12.10
CA GLU A 139 -28.20 22.56 11.70
C GLU A 139 -28.22 22.24 10.19
N THR A 140 -27.78 23.18 9.35
CA THR A 140 -27.73 23.01 7.90
C THR A 140 -26.67 21.98 7.50
N THR A 141 -25.51 22.00 8.15
CA THR A 141 -24.45 20.99 7.96
C THR A 141 -24.92 19.63 8.44
N ALA A 142 -25.58 19.56 9.60
CA ALA A 142 -26.18 18.31 10.09
C ALA A 142 -27.23 17.77 9.10
N ALA A 143 -28.08 18.64 8.52
CA ALA A 143 -29.07 18.24 7.53
C ALA A 143 -28.43 17.75 6.21
N ILE A 144 -27.39 18.42 5.72
CA ILE A 144 -26.64 18.03 4.51
C ILE A 144 -25.90 16.71 4.73
N VAL A 145 -25.25 16.51 5.89
CA VAL A 145 -24.63 15.23 6.26
C VAL A 145 -25.69 14.12 6.37
N ALA A 146 -26.83 14.44 7.00
CA ALA A 146 -27.92 13.50 7.20
C ALA A 146 -28.73 13.17 5.94
N HIS A 147 -28.57 13.86 4.80
CA HIS A 147 -29.36 13.63 3.58
C HIS A 147 -28.52 13.62 2.28
N GLY A 148 -27.25 14.02 2.32
CA GLY A 148 -26.35 14.11 1.17
C GLY A 148 -26.05 12.76 0.51
N HIS A 149 -26.20 11.68 1.27
CA HIS A 149 -26.15 10.31 0.77
C HIS A 149 -27.27 10.00 -0.25
N LEU A 150 -28.47 10.59 -0.14
CA LEU A 150 -29.55 10.39 -1.12
C LEU A 150 -29.15 10.96 -2.48
N PHE A 151 -28.40 12.05 -2.46
CA PHE A 151 -27.82 12.63 -3.66
C PHE A 151 -26.71 11.74 -4.25
N VAL A 152 -25.80 11.18 -3.42
CA VAL A 152 -24.81 10.17 -3.86
C VAL A 152 -25.50 8.99 -4.54
N LEU A 153 -26.53 8.45 -3.88
CA LEU A 153 -27.34 7.34 -4.35
C LEU A 153 -28.09 7.66 -5.66
N ALA A 154 -28.64 8.87 -5.79
CA ALA A 154 -29.25 9.34 -7.02
C ALA A 154 -28.22 9.44 -8.16
N VAL A 155 -27.05 10.01 -7.91
CA VAL A 155 -26.00 10.15 -8.92
C VAL A 155 -25.46 8.79 -9.34
N LEU A 156 -25.23 7.88 -8.39
CA LEU A 156 -24.78 6.54 -8.65
C LEU A 156 -25.83 5.75 -9.45
N GLY A 157 -27.10 5.87 -9.08
CA GLY A 157 -28.23 5.26 -9.77
C GLY A 157 -28.36 5.72 -11.22
N LEU A 158 -28.41 7.04 -11.44
CA LEU A 158 -28.36 7.66 -12.77
C LEU A 158 -27.17 7.14 -13.55
N GLY A 159 -26.05 7.01 -12.87
CA GLY A 159 -24.82 6.60 -13.45
C GLY A 159 -24.76 5.18 -14.00
N ILE A 160 -25.23 4.23 -13.19
CA ILE A 160 -25.32 2.83 -13.56
C ILE A 160 -26.39 2.63 -14.64
N GLY A 161 -27.50 3.39 -14.57
CA GLY A 161 -28.51 3.42 -15.62
C GLY A 161 -27.94 3.88 -16.95
N CYS A 162 -27.09 4.92 -16.95
CA CYS A 162 -26.39 5.41 -18.13
C CYS A 162 -25.35 4.40 -18.65
N ALA A 163 -24.58 3.75 -17.76
CA ALA A 163 -23.54 2.78 -18.14
C ALA A 163 -24.07 1.47 -18.75
N GLN A 164 -25.36 1.16 -18.55
CA GLN A 164 -26.04 0.02 -19.18
C GLN A 164 -26.65 0.36 -20.54
N ALA A 165 -26.71 1.64 -20.91
CA ALA A 165 -27.21 2.09 -22.21
C ALA A 165 -26.03 2.28 -23.17
N ASP A 166 -25.73 1.21 -23.92
CA ASP A 166 -24.66 1.07 -24.92
C ASP A 166 -23.20 1.21 -24.40
N PRO A 167 -22.30 0.27 -24.74
CA PRO A 167 -20.87 0.30 -24.38
C PRO A 167 -20.07 1.46 -25.02
N VAL A 168 -20.74 2.43 -25.67
CA VAL A 168 -20.15 3.45 -26.53
C VAL A 168 -20.03 4.83 -25.84
N ARG A 169 -20.48 5.00 -24.58
CA ARG A 169 -20.58 6.33 -23.93
C ARG A 169 -19.71 6.48 -22.68
N PRO A 170 -18.38 6.62 -22.84
CA PRO A 170 -17.40 6.67 -21.75
C PRO A 170 -17.60 7.84 -20.77
N LEU A 171 -18.10 8.98 -21.23
CA LEU A 171 -18.12 10.20 -20.41
C LEU A 171 -19.08 10.11 -19.21
N GLY A 172 -20.23 9.44 -19.36
CA GLY A 172 -21.18 9.27 -18.26
C GLY A 172 -20.54 8.59 -17.05
N ARG A 173 -19.77 7.52 -17.30
CA ARG A 173 -19.00 6.79 -16.28
C ARG A 173 -18.03 7.68 -15.51
N ILE A 174 -17.34 8.57 -16.23
CA ILE A 174 -16.35 9.47 -15.65
C ILE A 174 -17.00 10.57 -14.81
N VAL A 175 -18.12 11.13 -15.25
CA VAL A 175 -18.85 12.12 -14.46
C VAL A 175 -19.34 11.51 -13.14
N ILE A 176 -19.85 10.26 -13.16
CA ILE A 176 -20.27 9.58 -11.92
C ILE A 176 -19.07 9.35 -11.01
N LEU A 177 -17.97 8.84 -11.57
CA LEU A 177 -16.74 8.61 -10.81
C LEU A 177 -16.23 9.91 -10.18
N PHE A 178 -16.25 11.02 -10.93
CA PHE A 178 -15.91 12.35 -10.44
C PHE A 178 -16.83 12.77 -9.30
N VAL A 179 -18.15 12.64 -9.46
CA VAL A 179 -19.10 13.08 -8.43
C VAL A 179 -19.01 12.20 -7.18
N VAL A 180 -18.95 10.87 -7.31
CA VAL A 180 -18.76 9.96 -6.17
C VAL A 180 -17.45 10.26 -5.45
N SER A 181 -16.37 10.49 -6.19
CA SER A 181 -15.09 10.87 -5.61
C SER A 181 -15.20 12.22 -4.90
N SER A 182 -15.84 13.21 -5.51
CA SER A 182 -16.00 14.55 -4.91
C SER A 182 -16.85 14.52 -3.64
N LEU A 183 -17.93 13.73 -3.63
CA LEU A 183 -18.76 13.52 -2.44
C LEU A 183 -17.98 12.77 -1.36
N PHE A 184 -17.08 11.87 -1.75
CA PHE A 184 -16.14 11.21 -0.85
C PHE A 184 -15.24 12.21 -0.11
N TYR A 185 -14.56 13.12 -0.83
CA TYR A 185 -13.76 14.14 -0.15
C TYR A 185 -14.60 15.18 0.58
N HIS A 186 -15.83 15.42 0.13
CA HIS A 186 -16.73 16.32 0.85
C HIS A 186 -17.10 15.76 2.22
N GLY A 187 -17.48 14.49 2.31
CA GLY A 187 -17.77 13.82 3.58
C GLY A 187 -16.57 13.83 4.53
N TRP A 188 -15.37 13.59 3.98
CA TRP A 188 -14.14 13.71 4.76
C TRP A 188 -13.86 15.14 5.22
N ALA A 189 -13.99 16.14 4.34
CA ALA A 189 -13.76 17.55 4.67
C ALA A 189 -14.80 18.07 5.68
N SER A 190 -16.07 17.69 5.57
CA SER A 190 -17.12 18.09 6.51
C SER A 190 -16.91 17.52 7.92
N ALA A 191 -16.23 16.37 8.03
CA ALA A 191 -15.88 15.79 9.32
C ALA A 191 -14.69 16.49 10.01
N MET A 192 -14.00 17.41 9.32
CA MET A 192 -12.84 18.11 9.87
C MET A 192 -13.26 19.39 10.61
N PRO A 193 -12.66 19.69 11.78
CA PRO A 193 -13.06 20.84 12.59
C PRO A 193 -12.62 22.18 11.98
N GLY A 194 -13.34 23.25 12.30
CA GLY A 194 -12.92 24.64 12.03
C GLY A 194 -12.59 24.92 10.54
N PRO A 195 -11.45 25.57 10.23
CA PRO A 195 -11.11 25.95 8.85
C PRO A 195 -10.75 24.76 7.95
N TYR A 196 -10.51 23.58 8.52
CA TYR A 196 -10.18 22.37 7.75
C TYR A 196 -11.37 21.86 6.91
N ARG A 197 -12.59 22.33 7.18
CA ARG A 197 -13.77 22.09 6.32
C ARG A 197 -13.61 22.60 4.88
N TYR A 198 -12.71 23.56 4.66
CA TYR A 198 -12.43 24.14 3.34
C TYR A 198 -11.31 23.42 2.58
N LEU A 199 -10.75 22.32 3.10
CA LEU A 199 -9.67 21.57 2.44
C LEU A 199 -10.05 21.03 1.05
N LEU A 200 -11.34 20.69 0.84
CA LEU A 200 -11.82 20.31 -0.48
C LEU A 200 -11.70 21.47 -1.47
N ALA A 201 -11.99 22.71 -1.06
CA ALA A 201 -11.84 23.87 -1.94
C ALA A 201 -10.36 24.10 -2.29
N LEU A 202 -9.44 23.91 -1.34
CA LEU A 202 -8.01 23.97 -1.59
C LEU A 202 -7.56 22.88 -2.59
N LEU A 203 -8.05 21.65 -2.43
CA LEU A 203 -7.75 20.55 -3.35
C LEU A 203 -8.30 20.83 -4.75
N LEU A 204 -9.54 21.31 -4.88
CA LEU A 204 -10.12 21.69 -6.17
C LEU A 204 -9.39 22.88 -6.81
N ALA A 205 -8.92 23.84 -6.02
CA ALA A 205 -8.12 24.96 -6.50
C ALA A 205 -6.77 24.50 -7.06
N THR A 206 -6.07 23.59 -6.38
CA THR A 206 -4.81 23.01 -6.88
C THR A 206 -5.03 22.17 -8.14
N ILE A 207 -6.12 21.38 -8.20
CA ILE A 207 -6.53 20.65 -9.42
C ILE A 207 -6.77 21.61 -10.59
N ALA A 208 -7.55 22.68 -10.37
CA ALA A 208 -7.83 23.66 -11.41
C ALA A 208 -6.54 24.35 -11.89
N LEU A 209 -5.67 24.73 -10.95
CA LEU A 209 -4.39 25.35 -11.25
C LEU A 209 -3.52 24.43 -12.13
N ASP A 210 -3.29 23.18 -11.72
CA ASP A 210 -2.43 22.26 -12.47
C ASP A 210 -3.03 21.84 -13.82
N TYR A 211 -4.35 21.77 -13.92
CA TYR A 211 -5.04 21.57 -15.19
C TYR A 211 -4.68 22.67 -16.20
N TYR A 212 -4.85 23.95 -15.81
CA TYR A 212 -4.52 25.08 -16.69
C TYR A 212 -3.02 25.22 -16.94
N LEU A 213 -2.17 24.98 -15.92
CA LEU A 213 -0.72 24.96 -16.09
C LEU A 213 -0.31 23.92 -17.13
N GLY A 214 -0.88 22.71 -17.11
CA GLY A 214 -0.63 21.70 -18.13
C GLY A 214 -0.94 22.21 -19.55
N ILE A 215 -2.09 22.85 -19.74
CA ILE A 215 -2.47 23.43 -21.04
C ILE A 215 -1.49 24.53 -21.47
N TRP A 216 -1.12 25.44 -20.57
CA TRP A 216 -0.21 26.55 -20.88
C TRP A 216 1.22 26.07 -21.15
N ILE A 217 1.69 25.03 -20.44
CA ILE A 217 2.99 24.37 -20.68
C ILE A 217 3.04 23.75 -22.08
N GLU A 218 1.94 23.13 -22.51
CA GLU A 218 1.85 22.53 -23.84
C GLU A 218 1.82 23.59 -24.94
N GLN A 219 1.06 24.67 -24.75
CA GLN A 219 0.87 25.74 -25.75
C GLN A 219 2.13 26.60 -25.96
N THR A 220 2.98 26.74 -24.94
CA THR A 220 4.16 27.61 -25.04
C THR A 220 5.36 26.91 -25.65
N SER A 221 5.95 27.52 -26.69
CA SER A 221 7.19 27.07 -27.31
C SER A 221 8.44 27.64 -26.64
N ASP A 222 8.31 28.73 -25.88
CA ASP A 222 9.41 29.40 -25.19
C ASP A 222 9.92 28.56 -23.99
N PRO A 223 11.18 28.09 -24.01
CA PRO A 223 11.73 27.25 -22.95
C PRO A 223 11.68 27.89 -21.56
N TRP A 224 11.83 29.22 -21.46
CA TRP A 224 11.84 29.92 -20.17
C TRP A 224 10.45 29.97 -19.55
N ARG A 225 9.44 30.40 -20.33
CA ARG A 225 8.03 30.38 -19.89
C ARG A 225 7.59 28.97 -19.52
N ARG A 226 7.92 27.98 -20.35
CA ARG A 226 7.60 26.56 -20.10
C ARG A 226 8.17 26.09 -18.76
N LYS A 227 9.42 26.44 -18.46
CA LYS A 227 10.09 26.11 -17.19
C LYS A 227 9.46 26.86 -16.02
N ALA A 228 9.15 28.15 -16.18
CA ALA A 228 8.51 28.96 -15.14
C ALA A 228 7.14 28.38 -14.73
N LEU A 229 6.31 27.94 -15.69
CA LEU A 229 5.01 27.34 -15.41
C LEU A 229 5.11 26.05 -14.59
N VAL A 230 6.09 25.19 -14.88
CA VAL A 230 6.34 23.99 -14.05
C VAL A 230 6.85 24.36 -12.67
N VAL A 231 7.71 25.38 -12.56
CA VAL A 231 8.16 25.86 -11.26
C VAL A 231 6.98 26.38 -10.43
N VAL A 232 6.00 27.05 -11.05
CA VAL A 232 4.77 27.44 -10.36
C VAL A 232 4.00 26.22 -9.85
N SER A 233 3.83 25.17 -10.67
CA SER A 233 3.19 23.90 -10.23
C SER A 233 3.96 23.22 -9.10
N LEU A 234 5.30 23.20 -9.16
CA LEU A 234 6.15 22.65 -8.11
C LEU A 234 5.99 23.43 -6.80
N CYS A 235 6.08 24.76 -6.86
CA CYS A 235 5.98 25.61 -5.69
C CYS A 235 4.58 25.57 -5.05
N SER A 236 3.51 25.51 -5.85
CA SER A 236 2.15 25.42 -5.31
C SER A 236 1.92 24.07 -4.60
N ASN A 237 2.20 22.95 -5.28
CA ASN A 237 1.97 21.62 -4.72
C ASN A 237 2.88 21.30 -3.53
N LEU A 238 4.18 21.57 -3.66
CA LEU A 238 5.13 21.34 -2.57
C LEU A 238 4.95 22.38 -1.45
N GLY A 239 4.55 23.61 -1.75
CA GLY A 239 4.27 24.62 -0.73
C GLY A 239 3.13 24.21 0.19
N VAL A 240 2.02 23.71 -0.36
CA VAL A 240 0.91 23.19 0.45
C VAL A 240 1.37 21.99 1.27
N LEU A 241 2.10 21.04 0.68
CA LEU A 241 2.64 19.90 1.42
C LEU A 241 3.59 20.34 2.55
N VAL A 242 4.49 21.29 2.28
CA VAL A 242 5.47 21.77 3.24
C VAL A 242 4.81 22.48 4.40
N PHE A 243 3.81 23.32 4.13
CA PHE A 243 3.06 24.01 5.16
C PHE A 243 2.38 23.03 6.12
N PHE A 244 1.60 22.08 5.61
CA PHE A 244 0.87 21.15 6.47
C PHE A 244 1.76 20.11 7.15
N LYS A 245 2.86 19.68 6.50
CA LYS A 245 3.68 18.55 6.99
C LYS A 245 4.93 18.95 7.77
N TYR A 246 5.59 20.05 7.41
CA TYR A 246 6.92 20.38 7.94
C TYR A 246 6.98 21.69 8.71
N ALA A 247 5.90 22.47 8.82
CA ALA A 247 5.95 23.76 9.49
C ALA A 247 6.52 23.66 10.92
N ASP A 248 5.96 22.75 11.74
CA ASP A 248 6.43 22.56 13.13
C ASP A 248 7.86 22.02 13.21
N PHE A 249 8.22 21.04 12.37
CA PHE A 249 9.58 20.49 12.33
C PHE A 249 10.62 21.54 11.94
N ILE A 250 10.30 22.39 10.95
CA ILE A 250 11.21 23.45 10.50
C ILE A 250 11.36 24.52 11.59
N THR A 251 10.26 25.01 12.16
CA THR A 251 10.33 26.09 13.15
C THR A 251 10.99 25.64 14.45
N GLN A 252 10.68 24.44 14.93
CA GLN A 252 11.12 23.97 16.24
C GLN A 252 12.41 23.17 16.19
N ASP A 253 12.47 22.10 15.40
CA ASP A 253 13.60 21.16 15.42
C ASP A 253 14.80 21.64 14.57
N VAL A 254 14.55 22.39 13.50
CA VAL A 254 15.59 22.88 12.60
C VAL A 254 16.06 24.29 12.97
N LEU A 255 15.12 25.22 13.18
CA LEU A 255 15.44 26.63 13.44
C LEU A 255 15.48 26.99 14.93
N GLY A 256 14.90 26.17 15.82
CA GLY A 256 14.88 26.43 17.26
C GLY A 256 14.12 27.70 17.64
N LEU A 257 13.10 28.08 16.87
CA LEU A 257 12.29 29.27 17.13
C LEU A 257 11.34 29.02 18.30
N ASP A 258 11.25 29.99 19.21
CA ASP A 258 10.29 29.97 20.33
C ASP A 258 8.90 30.43 19.86
N VAL A 259 8.33 29.68 18.92
CA VAL A 259 6.95 29.85 18.45
C VAL A 259 6.15 28.61 18.84
N GLY A 260 4.90 28.81 19.28
CA GLY A 260 4.02 27.69 19.63
C GLY A 260 3.80 26.74 18.45
N ARG A 261 3.57 25.44 18.75
CA ARG A 261 3.23 24.44 17.73
C ARG A 261 1.94 24.86 17.02
N LEU A 262 1.91 24.76 15.70
CA LEU A 262 0.71 25.00 14.91
C LEU A 262 -0.25 23.81 14.96
N GLU A 263 0.26 22.59 15.18
CA GLU A 263 -0.51 21.35 15.30
C GLU A 263 -1.47 21.14 14.12
N LEU A 264 -0.95 21.37 12.91
CA LEU A 264 -1.75 21.34 11.70
C LEU A 264 -2.26 19.93 11.40
N ILE A 265 -3.57 19.80 11.15
CA ILE A 265 -4.16 18.54 10.71
C ILE A 265 -3.77 18.29 9.25
N LEU A 266 -3.08 17.17 9.01
CA LEU A 266 -2.65 16.81 7.66
C LEU A 266 -3.85 16.40 6.79
N PRO A 267 -4.08 17.03 5.62
CA PRO A 267 -5.18 16.63 4.74
C PRO A 267 -4.98 15.21 4.20
N ALA A 268 -6.04 14.40 4.21
CA ALA A 268 -5.97 13.00 3.77
C ALA A 268 -5.58 12.95 2.28
N GLY A 269 -4.57 12.12 1.98
CA GLY A 269 -4.10 11.93 0.61
C GLY A 269 -3.28 13.09 0.02
N ILE A 270 -3.04 14.20 0.76
CA ILE A 270 -2.31 15.37 0.22
C ILE A 270 -0.97 15.01 -0.41
N SER A 271 -0.20 14.13 0.23
CA SER A 271 1.09 13.66 -0.28
C SER A 271 0.96 12.92 -1.63
N PHE A 272 -0.12 12.17 -1.82
CA PHE A 272 -0.38 11.44 -3.06
C PHE A 272 -0.89 12.36 -4.16
N HIS A 273 -1.82 13.28 -3.83
CA HIS A 273 -2.31 14.28 -4.79
C HIS A 273 -1.16 15.15 -5.31
N THR A 274 -0.27 15.59 -4.42
CA THR A 274 0.96 16.31 -4.79
C THR A 274 1.76 15.50 -5.83
N PHE A 275 2.03 14.22 -5.60
CA PHE A 275 2.78 13.41 -6.56
C PHE A 275 2.05 13.17 -7.89
N GLN A 276 0.73 13.04 -7.85
CA GLN A 276 -0.10 12.86 -9.05
C GLN A 276 -0.11 14.12 -9.91
N SER A 277 -0.43 15.26 -9.32
CA SER A 277 -0.45 16.55 -10.00
C SER A 277 0.93 16.91 -10.56
N LEU A 278 2.00 16.68 -9.79
CA LEU A 278 3.37 16.90 -10.26
C LEU A 278 3.76 15.95 -11.39
N SER A 279 3.34 14.69 -11.35
CA SER A 279 3.62 13.76 -12.46
C SER A 279 3.03 14.29 -13.77
N TYR A 280 1.79 14.80 -13.73
CA TYR A 280 1.13 15.37 -14.90
C TYR A 280 1.88 16.59 -15.46
N THR A 281 2.13 17.61 -14.64
CA THR A 281 2.76 18.85 -15.13
C THR A 281 4.19 18.63 -15.59
N ILE A 282 4.94 17.73 -14.94
CA ILE A 282 6.29 17.35 -15.36
C ILE A 282 6.27 16.54 -16.66
N ASP A 283 5.37 15.58 -16.84
CA ASP A 283 5.31 14.76 -18.05
C ASP A 283 4.91 15.60 -19.27
N VAL A 284 3.94 16.52 -19.10
CA VAL A 284 3.57 17.50 -20.14
C VAL A 284 4.76 18.42 -20.45
N TYR A 285 5.52 18.86 -19.44
CA TYR A 285 6.75 19.63 -19.62
C TYR A 285 7.87 18.87 -20.32
N ARG A 286 7.98 17.56 -20.11
CA ARG A 286 8.95 16.71 -20.80
C ARG A 286 8.49 16.29 -22.21
N LYS A 287 7.26 16.65 -22.60
CA LYS A 287 6.60 16.20 -23.84
C LYS A 287 6.42 14.68 -23.90
N GLU A 288 6.31 14.04 -22.74
CA GLU A 288 6.06 12.59 -22.64
C GLU A 288 4.57 12.28 -22.80
N MET A 289 3.70 13.26 -22.53
CA MET A 289 2.26 13.19 -22.80
C MET A 289 1.67 14.56 -23.17
N PRO A 290 0.56 14.60 -23.93
CA PRO A 290 -0.19 15.84 -24.17
C PRO A 290 -0.97 16.28 -22.93
N ALA A 291 -1.34 17.55 -22.86
CA ALA A 291 -2.19 18.06 -21.80
C ALA A 291 -3.65 17.60 -21.99
N THR A 292 -4.30 17.11 -20.93
CA THR A 292 -5.70 16.69 -21.01
C THR A 292 -6.62 17.90 -21.23
N LYS A 293 -7.66 17.71 -22.04
CA LYS A 293 -8.59 18.78 -22.46
C LYS A 293 -9.88 18.82 -21.66
N SER A 294 -10.04 17.90 -20.71
CA SER A 294 -11.22 17.77 -19.85
C SER A 294 -10.82 17.94 -18.40
N ILE A 295 -11.27 19.04 -17.79
CA ILE A 295 -11.07 19.28 -16.36
C ILE A 295 -11.74 18.20 -15.51
N VAL A 296 -12.86 17.62 -15.95
CA VAL A 296 -13.55 16.53 -15.25
C VAL A 296 -12.70 15.26 -15.27
N THR A 297 -12.04 14.95 -16.39
CA THR A 297 -11.14 13.80 -16.49
C THR A 297 -9.91 14.01 -15.61
N PHE A 298 -9.33 15.22 -15.63
CA PHE A 298 -8.20 15.55 -14.77
C PHE A 298 -8.56 15.49 -13.27
N ALA A 299 -9.70 16.07 -12.89
CA ALA A 299 -10.19 16.00 -11.53
C ALA A 299 -10.51 14.57 -11.10
N SER A 300 -11.08 13.74 -11.99
CA SER A 300 -11.31 12.31 -11.72
C SER A 300 -10.00 11.54 -11.49
N PHE A 301 -8.93 11.91 -12.18
CA PHE A 301 -7.60 11.34 -11.98
C PHE A 301 -7.05 11.65 -10.59
N VAL A 302 -7.05 12.91 -10.18
CA VAL A 302 -6.54 13.33 -8.86
C VAL A 302 -7.42 12.82 -7.74
N LEU A 303 -8.75 12.88 -7.92
CA LEU A 303 -9.72 12.49 -6.91
C LEU A 303 -10.01 10.98 -6.89
N PHE A 304 -9.35 10.14 -7.70
CA PHE A 304 -9.68 8.72 -7.82
C PHE A 304 -9.60 7.98 -6.47
N PHE A 305 -10.75 7.86 -5.80
CA PHE A 305 -10.84 7.42 -4.41
C PHE A 305 -10.34 5.99 -4.12
N PRO A 306 -10.36 5.00 -5.06
CA PRO A 306 -9.92 3.64 -4.76
C PRO A 306 -8.47 3.53 -4.30
N GLN A 307 -7.62 4.51 -4.65
CA GLN A 307 -6.21 4.53 -4.26
C GLN A 307 -5.92 5.37 -3.01
N LEU A 308 -6.93 5.95 -2.36
CA LEU A 308 -6.72 7.08 -1.45
C LEU A 308 -6.02 6.73 -0.12
N VAL A 309 -5.01 7.56 0.19
CA VAL A 309 -4.14 7.64 1.38
C VAL A 309 -2.92 6.73 1.30
N ALA A 310 -3.02 5.51 0.78
CA ALA A 310 -1.87 4.60 0.71
C ALA A 310 -1.90 3.63 -0.49
N GLY A 311 -2.66 3.91 -1.54
CA GLY A 311 -2.67 3.07 -2.74
C GLY A 311 -1.37 3.19 -3.52
N PRO A 312 -1.20 2.44 -4.63
CA PRO A 312 -0.12 2.72 -5.56
C PRO A 312 -0.15 4.20 -6.00
N ILE A 313 1.01 4.87 -6.04
CA ILE A 313 1.15 6.21 -6.61
C ILE A 313 0.99 6.09 -8.13
N VAL A 314 -0.21 6.37 -8.62
CA VAL A 314 -0.54 6.26 -10.03
C VAL A 314 -0.10 7.50 -10.79
N ARG A 315 0.54 7.31 -11.94
CA ARG A 315 1.00 8.42 -12.77
C ARG A 315 -0.04 8.85 -13.78
N ALA A 316 0.07 10.11 -14.22
CA ALA A 316 -0.79 10.71 -15.21
C ALA A 316 -0.91 9.86 -16.49
N TYR A 317 0.21 9.42 -17.07
CA TYR A 317 0.20 8.61 -18.30
C TYR A 317 -0.41 7.20 -18.14
N GLU A 318 -0.57 6.70 -16.92
CA GLU A 318 -1.14 5.36 -16.67
C GLU A 318 -2.66 5.39 -16.55
N LEU A 319 -3.21 6.39 -15.86
CA LEU A 319 -4.64 6.45 -15.54
C LEU A 319 -5.44 7.41 -16.42
N LEU A 320 -4.87 8.54 -16.84
CA LEU A 320 -5.59 9.49 -17.70
C LEU A 320 -6.08 8.84 -19.01
N PRO A 321 -5.28 8.02 -19.74
CA PRO A 321 -5.78 7.33 -20.93
C PRO A 321 -6.95 6.38 -20.64
N GLN A 322 -6.95 5.72 -19.48
CA GLN A 322 -8.05 4.87 -19.04
C GLN A 322 -9.31 5.67 -18.65
N LEU A 323 -9.15 6.93 -18.24
CA LEU A 323 -10.28 7.83 -17.93
C LEU A 323 -10.81 8.53 -19.19
N GLU A 324 -9.97 8.79 -20.19
CA GLU A 324 -10.39 9.31 -21.48
C GLU A 324 -11.10 8.23 -22.30
N ASN A 325 -10.59 6.99 -22.24
CA ASN A 325 -11.19 5.81 -22.87
C ASN A 325 -11.44 4.68 -21.83
N PRO A 326 -12.49 4.82 -21.00
CA PRO A 326 -12.94 3.84 -20.01
C PRO A 326 -12.98 2.40 -20.53
N PRO A 327 -12.18 1.48 -19.96
CA PRO A 327 -12.22 0.07 -20.31
C PRO A 327 -13.57 -0.55 -19.89
N PRO A 328 -14.12 -1.53 -20.63
CA PRO A 328 -15.42 -2.13 -20.31
C PRO A 328 -15.45 -2.76 -18.91
N LEU A 329 -16.63 -2.78 -18.28
CA LEU A 329 -16.82 -3.45 -17.00
C LEU A 329 -16.98 -4.95 -17.21
N GLU A 330 -15.94 -5.71 -16.88
CA GLU A 330 -15.92 -7.16 -17.00
C GLU A 330 -16.18 -7.85 -15.66
N LEU A 331 -17.15 -8.76 -15.63
CA LEU A 331 -17.52 -9.48 -14.41
C LEU A 331 -16.37 -10.34 -13.86
N GLN A 332 -15.62 -11.02 -14.74
CA GLN A 332 -14.47 -11.84 -14.33
C GLN A 332 -13.38 -10.97 -13.67
N ARG A 333 -13.15 -9.77 -14.21
CA ARG A 333 -12.21 -8.81 -13.63
C ARG A 333 -12.67 -8.31 -12.27
N ALA A 334 -13.95 -7.97 -12.12
CA ALA A 334 -14.53 -7.60 -10.83
C ALA A 334 -14.44 -8.74 -9.81
N THR A 335 -14.66 -10.00 -10.23
CA THR A 335 -14.50 -11.20 -9.38
C THR A 335 -13.08 -11.32 -8.84
N ASN A 336 -12.08 -11.14 -9.72
CA ASN A 336 -10.67 -11.15 -9.32
C ASN A 336 -10.35 -9.99 -8.36
N GLY A 337 -10.96 -8.82 -8.57
CA GLY A 337 -10.83 -7.67 -7.68
C GLY A 337 -11.35 -7.97 -6.27
N LEU A 338 -12.53 -8.59 -6.14
CA LEU A 338 -13.10 -8.99 -4.85
C LEU A 338 -12.23 -10.02 -4.11
N PHE A 339 -11.71 -11.03 -4.82
CA PHE A 339 -10.76 -11.99 -4.23
C PHE A 339 -9.52 -11.28 -3.69
N ARG A 340 -9.00 -10.31 -4.46
CA ARG A 340 -7.82 -9.53 -4.07
C ARG A 340 -8.08 -8.68 -2.83
N ILE A 341 -9.25 -8.02 -2.75
CA ILE A 341 -9.70 -7.29 -1.55
C ILE A 341 -9.73 -8.23 -0.35
N ALA A 342 -10.33 -9.41 -0.46
CA ALA A 342 -10.42 -10.38 0.63
C ALA A 342 -9.03 -10.82 1.14
N ILE A 343 -8.08 -11.06 0.24
CA ILE A 343 -6.69 -11.37 0.62
C ILE A 343 -6.02 -10.17 1.32
N GLY A 344 -6.25 -8.95 0.84
CA GLY A 344 -5.76 -7.74 1.49
C GLY A 344 -6.29 -7.62 2.93
N LEU A 345 -7.60 -7.80 3.12
CA LEU A 345 -8.23 -7.78 4.45
C LEU A 345 -7.65 -8.84 5.38
N PHE A 346 -7.41 -10.05 4.88
CA PHE A 346 -6.77 -11.11 5.65
C PHE A 346 -5.35 -10.73 6.09
N LYS A 347 -4.51 -10.23 5.19
CA LYS A 347 -3.15 -9.77 5.53
C LYS A 347 -3.16 -8.71 6.62
N LYS A 348 -4.08 -7.75 6.53
CA LYS A 348 -4.24 -6.65 7.51
C LYS A 348 -4.71 -7.19 8.87
N ILE A 349 -5.89 -7.78 8.90
CA ILE A 349 -6.60 -8.07 10.16
C ILE A 349 -6.00 -9.29 10.86
N ALA A 350 -5.80 -10.39 10.12
CA ALA A 350 -5.41 -11.65 10.72
C ALA A 350 -3.92 -11.73 11.08
N ILE A 351 -3.06 -10.96 10.40
CA ILE A 351 -1.60 -11.07 10.57
C ILE A 351 -0.99 -9.75 11.01
N ALA A 352 -1.14 -8.67 10.23
CA ALA A 352 -0.46 -7.41 10.52
C ALA A 352 -0.92 -6.81 11.85
N ASP A 353 -2.22 -6.75 12.09
CA ASP A 353 -2.79 -6.20 13.33
C ASP A 353 -2.50 -7.10 14.53
N ALA A 354 -2.57 -8.42 14.35
CA ALA A 354 -2.19 -9.39 15.38
C ALA A 354 -0.73 -9.22 15.82
N LEU A 355 0.21 -9.07 14.89
CA LEU A 355 1.62 -8.79 15.20
C LEU A 355 1.78 -7.42 15.89
N GLY A 356 1.08 -6.41 15.37
CA GLY A 356 1.06 -5.05 15.91
C GLY A 356 0.74 -5.03 17.39
N VAL A 357 -0.42 -5.60 17.76
CA VAL A 357 -0.94 -5.59 19.13
C VAL A 357 -0.16 -6.56 20.04
N ALA A 358 0.17 -7.75 19.55
CA ALA A 358 0.71 -8.80 20.41
C ALA A 358 2.17 -8.54 20.84
N ILE A 359 3.00 -7.97 19.95
CA ILE A 359 4.43 -7.77 20.25
C ILE A 359 4.99 -6.42 19.77
N VAL A 360 4.63 -5.95 18.57
CA VAL A 360 5.36 -4.83 17.95
C VAL A 360 5.17 -3.53 18.71
N ASP A 361 3.92 -3.12 18.98
CA ASP A 361 3.64 -1.88 19.70
C ASP A 361 4.30 -1.88 21.07
N ARG A 362 4.21 -3.01 21.80
CA ARG A 362 4.76 -3.15 23.15
C ARG A 362 6.28 -2.98 23.17
N VAL A 363 6.98 -3.63 22.23
CA VAL A 363 8.44 -3.56 22.10
C VAL A 363 8.90 -2.15 21.72
N PHE A 364 8.20 -1.48 20.80
CA PHE A 364 8.62 -0.14 20.33
C PHE A 364 8.20 1.00 21.26
N GLU A 365 7.18 0.81 22.11
CA GLU A 365 6.75 1.77 23.13
C GLU A 365 7.60 1.70 24.40
N ALA A 366 7.98 0.49 24.85
CA ALA A 366 8.74 0.28 26.08
C ALA A 366 9.83 -0.79 25.92
N PRO A 367 10.83 -0.58 25.06
CA PRO A 367 11.85 -1.58 24.71
C PRO A 367 12.64 -2.08 25.93
N GLU A 368 12.76 -1.28 26.98
CA GLU A 368 13.51 -1.65 28.18
C GLU A 368 12.87 -2.75 29.03
N ARG A 369 11.59 -3.08 28.77
CA ARG A 369 10.86 -4.15 29.44
C ARG A 369 11.01 -5.51 28.76
N PHE A 370 11.74 -5.57 27.66
CA PHE A 370 11.88 -6.74 26.81
C PHE A 370 13.35 -7.15 26.70
N SER A 371 13.58 -8.46 26.63
CA SER A 371 14.91 -9.02 26.39
C SER A 371 15.41 -8.70 24.98
N SER A 372 16.70 -8.95 24.70
CA SER A 372 17.24 -8.80 23.33
C SER A 372 16.54 -9.68 22.30
N LEU A 373 16.18 -10.93 22.66
CA LEU A 373 15.45 -11.84 21.78
C LEU A 373 14.02 -11.33 21.49
N GLU A 374 13.32 -10.85 22.51
CA GLU A 374 11.97 -10.30 22.35
C GLU A 374 11.98 -9.03 21.49
N VAL A 375 12.98 -8.16 21.69
CA VAL A 375 13.20 -6.98 20.84
C VAL A 375 13.47 -7.39 19.39
N LEU A 376 14.28 -8.42 19.17
CA LEU A 376 14.53 -8.95 17.82
C LEU A 376 13.24 -9.49 17.17
N VAL A 377 12.45 -10.25 17.92
CA VAL A 377 11.12 -10.72 17.48
C VAL A 377 10.19 -9.56 17.16
N GLY A 378 10.19 -8.50 17.99
CA GLY A 378 9.44 -7.27 17.73
C GLY A 378 9.88 -6.56 16.45
N ILE A 379 11.18 -6.54 16.14
CA ILE A 379 11.72 -5.95 14.90
C ILE A 379 11.33 -6.79 13.67
N TYR A 380 11.40 -8.11 13.75
CA TYR A 380 10.93 -8.98 12.66
C TYR A 380 9.42 -8.90 12.49
N GLY A 381 8.68 -8.85 13.59
CA GLY A 381 7.25 -8.59 13.63
C GLY A 381 6.92 -7.27 12.96
N TRP A 382 7.68 -6.21 13.24
CA TRP A 382 7.52 -4.92 12.59
C TRP A 382 7.78 -4.99 11.09
N ALA A 383 8.90 -5.60 10.66
CA ALA A 383 9.21 -5.75 9.24
C ALA A 383 8.08 -6.49 8.49
N LEU A 384 7.49 -7.49 9.11
CA LEU A 384 6.37 -8.22 8.52
C LEU A 384 5.07 -7.40 8.58
N GLN A 385 4.79 -6.73 9.70
CA GLN A 385 3.62 -5.85 9.88
C GLN A 385 3.60 -4.74 8.84
N ILE A 386 4.68 -3.96 8.69
CA ILE A 386 4.75 -2.87 7.70
C ILE A 386 4.55 -3.38 6.27
N TYR A 387 5.12 -4.54 5.95
CA TYR A 387 4.92 -5.16 4.64
C TYR A 387 3.47 -5.61 4.41
N LEU A 388 2.89 -6.35 5.37
CA LEU A 388 1.56 -6.93 5.23
C LEU A 388 0.47 -5.88 5.28
N ASP A 389 0.59 -4.88 6.17
CA ASP A 389 -0.33 -3.75 6.28
C ASP A 389 -0.37 -2.94 4.97
N PHE A 390 0.80 -2.61 4.43
CA PHE A 390 0.89 -1.78 3.25
C PHE A 390 0.55 -2.54 1.95
N SER A 391 0.97 -3.81 1.86
CA SER A 391 0.56 -4.67 0.74
C SER A 391 -0.93 -5.00 0.79
N ALA A 392 -1.53 -5.14 1.97
CA ALA A 392 -2.97 -5.29 2.15
C ALA A 392 -3.72 -4.10 1.60
N TYR A 393 -3.32 -2.89 1.99
CA TYR A 393 -3.92 -1.67 1.46
C TYR A 393 -3.81 -1.61 -0.07
N SER A 394 -2.62 -1.88 -0.61
CA SER A 394 -2.39 -1.88 -2.06
C SER A 394 -3.27 -2.91 -2.78
N ASP A 395 -3.46 -4.09 -2.20
CA ASP A 395 -4.34 -5.13 -2.74
C ASP A 395 -5.81 -4.71 -2.74
N ILE A 396 -6.27 -4.03 -1.68
CA ILE A 396 -7.62 -3.47 -1.61
C ILE A 396 -7.80 -2.39 -2.68
N ALA A 397 -6.85 -1.46 -2.80
CA ALA A 397 -6.89 -0.39 -3.79
C ALA A 397 -6.92 -0.92 -5.23
N ILE A 398 -6.02 -1.84 -5.57
CA ILE A 398 -5.97 -2.46 -6.90
C ILE A 398 -7.25 -3.28 -7.15
N GLY A 399 -7.73 -4.03 -6.16
CA GLY A 399 -8.96 -4.80 -6.27
C GLY A 399 -10.20 -3.93 -6.50
N SER A 400 -10.34 -2.81 -5.77
CA SER A 400 -11.41 -1.84 -5.94
C SER A 400 -11.36 -1.17 -7.33
N ALA A 401 -10.17 -0.80 -7.80
CA ALA A 401 -10.01 -0.30 -9.16
C ALA A 401 -10.41 -1.34 -10.22
N MET A 402 -10.06 -2.63 -10.02
CA MET A 402 -10.46 -3.72 -10.92
C MET A 402 -11.98 -3.89 -10.98
N VAL A 403 -12.69 -3.76 -9.85
CA VAL A 403 -14.17 -3.78 -9.79
C VAL A 403 -14.75 -2.60 -10.60
N LEU A 404 -14.11 -1.44 -10.52
CA LEU A 404 -14.48 -0.25 -11.30
C LEU A 404 -13.95 -0.27 -12.74
N GLY A 405 -13.30 -1.35 -13.17
CA GLY A 405 -12.76 -1.56 -14.52
C GLY A 405 -11.36 -0.99 -14.77
N PHE A 406 -10.75 -0.26 -13.83
CA PHE A 406 -9.43 0.37 -13.98
C PHE A 406 -8.29 -0.56 -13.57
N THR A 407 -7.11 -0.38 -14.18
CA THR A 407 -5.88 -1.09 -13.84
C THR A 407 -4.96 -0.15 -13.07
N LEU A 408 -4.57 -0.54 -11.85
CA LEU A 408 -3.53 0.14 -11.08
C LEU A 408 -2.25 -0.69 -11.05
N PRO A 409 -1.06 -0.07 -10.90
CA PRO A 409 0.20 -0.78 -10.87
C PRO A 409 0.39 -1.58 -9.58
N GLU A 410 1.17 -2.66 -9.68
CA GLU A 410 1.58 -3.46 -8.52
C GLU A 410 2.56 -2.69 -7.64
N ASN A 411 2.33 -2.73 -6.32
CA ASN A 411 3.16 -1.97 -5.38
C ASN A 411 4.21 -2.83 -4.66
N PHE A 412 4.01 -4.14 -4.57
CA PHE A 412 4.90 -5.05 -3.84
C PHE A 412 5.12 -6.36 -4.59
N ARG A 413 6.36 -6.87 -4.56
CA ARG A 413 6.76 -8.15 -5.18
C ARG A 413 7.78 -8.91 -4.32
N THR A 414 7.30 -9.54 -3.26
CA THR A 414 8.12 -10.33 -2.30
C THR A 414 9.46 -9.67 -1.95
N PRO A 415 9.45 -8.42 -1.43
CA PRO A 415 10.66 -7.61 -1.22
C PRO A 415 11.70 -8.23 -0.29
N TYR A 416 11.33 -9.03 0.70
CA TYR A 416 12.28 -9.70 1.60
C TYR A 416 12.96 -10.92 0.98
N ARG A 417 12.67 -11.24 -0.29
CA ARG A 417 13.43 -12.20 -1.12
C ARG A 417 14.61 -11.57 -1.88
N SER A 418 14.92 -10.30 -1.60
CA SER A 418 15.93 -9.55 -2.36
C SER A 418 17.34 -9.90 -1.92
N ALA A 419 18.23 -10.20 -2.87
CA ALA A 419 19.63 -10.52 -2.60
C ALA A 419 20.54 -9.29 -2.55
N ASN A 420 20.01 -8.10 -2.84
CA ASN A 420 20.70 -6.82 -2.66
C ASN A 420 19.69 -5.65 -2.49
N LEU A 421 20.14 -4.49 -2.02
CA LEU A 421 19.27 -3.33 -1.78
C LEU A 421 18.63 -2.76 -3.05
N GLN A 422 19.29 -2.86 -4.21
CA GLN A 422 18.68 -2.40 -5.47
C GLN A 422 17.50 -3.30 -5.87
N GLU A 423 17.62 -4.61 -5.68
CA GLU A 423 16.53 -5.56 -5.87
C GLU A 423 15.39 -5.29 -4.88
N PHE A 424 15.70 -4.99 -3.62
CA PHE A 424 14.72 -4.62 -2.59
C PHE A 424 13.86 -3.43 -3.02
N TRP A 425 14.48 -2.31 -3.40
CA TRP A 425 13.75 -1.11 -3.84
C TRP A 425 13.00 -1.27 -5.18
N ARG A 426 13.30 -2.30 -5.97
CA ARG A 426 12.52 -2.67 -7.16
C ARG A 426 11.29 -3.53 -6.84
N ARG A 427 11.19 -4.02 -5.60
CA ARG A 427 10.14 -4.93 -5.12
C ARG A 427 9.32 -4.35 -3.97
N TRP A 428 9.85 -3.31 -3.31
CA TRP A 428 9.23 -2.58 -2.21
C TRP A 428 8.66 -1.25 -2.72
N HIS A 429 7.41 -0.95 -2.36
CA HIS A 429 6.71 0.31 -2.66
C HIS A 429 7.01 0.81 -4.09
N ILE A 430 6.81 -0.07 -5.07
CA ILE A 430 7.29 0.07 -6.45
C ILE A 430 6.81 1.39 -7.08
N SER A 431 5.57 1.81 -6.80
CA SER A 431 5.05 3.07 -7.34
C SER A 431 5.84 4.28 -6.84
N LEU A 432 6.17 4.34 -5.54
CA LEU A 432 7.01 5.40 -4.98
C LEU A 432 8.44 5.31 -5.48
N SER A 433 9.04 4.13 -5.43
CA SER A 433 10.43 3.90 -5.84
C SER A 433 10.66 4.32 -7.29
N THR A 434 9.71 4.00 -8.16
CA THR A 434 9.77 4.43 -9.57
C THR A 434 9.47 5.92 -9.72
N TRP A 435 8.54 6.50 -8.96
CA TRP A 435 8.27 7.94 -9.00
C TRP A 435 9.52 8.74 -8.59
N LEU A 436 10.14 8.40 -7.45
CA LEU A 436 11.39 9.01 -6.99
C LEU A 436 12.50 8.83 -8.03
N ARG A 437 12.59 7.67 -8.68
CA ARG A 437 13.55 7.45 -9.75
C ARG A 437 13.32 8.40 -10.93
N ASP A 438 12.09 8.51 -11.41
CA ASP A 438 11.79 9.15 -12.70
C ASP A 438 11.62 10.67 -12.60
N TYR A 439 11.09 11.17 -11.48
CA TYR A 439 10.83 12.59 -11.26
C TYR A 439 11.90 13.30 -10.42
N LEU A 440 12.60 12.59 -9.53
CA LEU A 440 13.64 13.18 -8.67
C LEU A 440 15.06 12.76 -9.11
N TYR A 441 15.39 11.47 -9.04
CA TYR A 441 16.74 10.97 -9.33
C TYR A 441 17.22 11.30 -10.75
N ILE A 442 16.38 11.07 -11.78
CA ILE A 442 16.72 11.42 -13.17
C ILE A 442 16.86 12.94 -13.34
N SER A 443 16.01 13.73 -12.69
CA SER A 443 16.08 15.20 -12.72
C SER A 443 17.38 15.74 -12.10
N LEU A 444 17.93 15.06 -11.09
CA LEU A 444 19.26 15.35 -10.50
C LEU A 444 20.44 14.93 -11.40
N GLY A 445 20.18 14.39 -12.60
CA GLY A 445 21.18 13.89 -13.55
C GLY A 445 21.32 12.36 -13.54
N GLY A 446 20.62 11.66 -12.65
CA GLY A 446 20.56 10.21 -12.59
C GLY A 446 21.94 9.55 -12.51
N SER A 447 22.22 8.63 -13.44
CA SER A 447 23.50 7.95 -13.59
C SER A 447 24.43 8.60 -14.64
N LYS A 448 24.10 9.79 -15.15
CA LYS A 448 24.91 10.48 -16.17
C LYS A 448 26.10 11.21 -15.54
N GLY A 449 27.21 11.29 -16.27
CA GLY A 449 28.43 11.98 -15.82
C GLY A 449 29.32 11.13 -14.92
N ALA A 450 30.06 11.80 -14.01
CA ALA A 450 31.04 11.14 -13.15
C ALA A 450 30.39 10.15 -12.16
N PRO A 451 31.00 8.99 -11.86
CA PRO A 451 30.41 7.98 -10.97
C PRO A 451 30.02 8.51 -9.58
N TRP A 452 30.78 9.46 -9.01
CA TRP A 452 30.47 10.02 -7.69
C TRP A 452 29.14 10.79 -7.66
N ARG A 453 28.76 11.45 -8.76
CA ARG A 453 27.45 12.14 -8.86
C ARG A 453 26.30 11.15 -8.78
N THR A 454 26.47 9.95 -9.32
CA THR A 454 25.47 8.87 -9.18
C THR A 454 25.23 8.53 -7.71
N TYR A 455 26.29 8.47 -6.90
CA TYR A 455 26.20 8.13 -5.48
C TYR A 455 25.53 9.25 -4.68
N VAL A 456 25.90 10.50 -4.93
CA VAL A 456 25.25 11.67 -4.34
C VAL A 456 23.76 11.71 -4.70
N ASN A 457 23.42 11.50 -5.97
CA ASN A 457 22.03 11.47 -6.41
C ASN A 457 21.21 10.37 -5.73
N LEU A 458 21.78 9.18 -5.53
CA LEU A 458 21.11 8.09 -4.80
C LEU A 458 20.87 8.47 -3.33
N ILE A 459 21.88 9.04 -2.66
CA ILE A 459 21.78 9.46 -1.26
C ILE A 459 20.72 10.56 -1.11
N LEU A 460 20.76 11.61 -1.95
CA LEU A 460 19.78 12.69 -1.92
C LEU A 460 18.36 12.19 -2.20
N THR A 461 18.20 11.28 -3.17
CA THR A 461 16.88 10.70 -3.48
C THR A 461 16.29 9.98 -2.28
N MET A 462 17.10 9.19 -1.56
CA MET A 462 16.62 8.45 -0.38
C MET A 462 16.45 9.33 0.85
N LEU A 463 17.28 10.37 1.04
CA LEU A 463 17.10 11.35 2.11
C LEU A 463 15.79 12.12 1.94
N ILE A 464 15.51 12.62 0.74
CA ILE A 464 14.25 13.29 0.40
C ILE A 464 13.08 12.31 0.54
N GLY A 465 13.25 11.06 0.11
CA GLY A 465 12.26 10.00 0.30
C GLY A 465 11.98 9.70 1.77
N GLY A 466 13.01 9.71 2.63
CA GLY A 466 12.88 9.59 4.08
C GLY A 466 12.10 10.76 4.68
N LEU A 467 12.52 11.99 4.38
CA LEU A 467 11.82 13.20 4.83
C LEU A 467 10.35 13.20 4.38
N TRP A 468 10.07 12.73 3.16
CA TRP A 468 8.72 12.58 2.66
C TRP A 468 7.85 11.64 3.51
N HIS A 469 8.42 10.60 4.13
CA HIS A 469 7.66 9.72 5.00
C HIS A 469 7.25 10.42 6.30
N GLY A 470 8.15 11.16 6.95
CA GLY A 470 7.79 11.93 8.15
C GLY A 470 8.80 13.01 8.51
N ALA A 471 8.32 14.00 9.26
CA ALA A 471 9.06 15.19 9.66
C ALA A 471 9.87 14.95 10.95
N SER A 472 10.82 14.01 10.92
CA SER A 472 11.68 13.73 12.08
C SER A 472 13.08 13.26 11.68
N TRP A 473 14.04 13.40 12.60
CA TRP A 473 15.41 12.92 12.42
C TRP A 473 15.50 11.41 12.15
N ALA A 474 14.58 10.62 12.73
CA ALA A 474 14.57 9.17 12.56
C ALA A 474 14.29 8.78 11.08
N PHE A 475 13.37 9.48 10.41
CA PHE A 475 13.12 9.30 8.98
C PHE A 475 14.27 9.75 8.08
N ILE A 476 14.97 10.83 8.45
CA ILE A 476 16.17 11.28 7.74
C ILE A 476 17.27 10.22 7.85
N VAL A 477 17.50 9.66 9.04
CA VAL A 477 18.48 8.58 9.26
C VAL A 477 18.09 7.32 8.52
N TRP A 478 16.82 6.93 8.51
CA TRP A 478 16.31 5.84 7.67
C TRP A 478 16.62 6.07 6.18
N GLY A 479 16.37 7.28 5.67
CA GLY A 479 16.68 7.66 4.29
C GLY A 479 18.18 7.62 4.00
N ALA A 480 19.01 8.09 4.93
CA ALA A 480 20.46 8.02 4.86
C ALA A 480 20.94 6.56 4.80
N LEU A 481 20.38 5.69 5.64
CA LEU A 481 20.71 4.27 5.71
C LEU A 481 20.51 3.58 4.35
N HIS A 482 19.37 3.81 3.72
CA HIS A 482 19.11 3.24 2.41
C HIS A 482 19.91 3.92 1.28
N GLY A 483 20.07 5.24 1.33
CA GLY A 483 20.83 6.01 0.33
C GLY A 483 22.29 5.60 0.26
N PHE A 484 22.95 5.54 1.43
CA PHE A 484 24.34 5.08 1.53
C PHE A 484 24.45 3.59 1.16
N GLY A 485 23.57 2.74 1.67
CA GLY A 485 23.55 1.31 1.31
C GLY A 485 23.42 1.07 -0.20
N LEU A 486 22.59 1.85 -0.89
CA LEU A 486 22.46 1.81 -2.36
C LEU A 486 23.73 2.31 -3.07
N ALA A 487 24.33 3.40 -2.61
CA ALA A 487 25.56 3.95 -3.19
C ALA A 487 26.72 2.95 -3.08
N VAL A 488 26.91 2.35 -1.90
CA VAL A 488 27.95 1.36 -1.64
C VAL A 488 27.69 0.07 -2.44
N THR A 489 26.44 -0.42 -2.47
CA THR A 489 26.05 -1.58 -3.31
C THR A 489 26.39 -1.31 -4.78
N ARG A 490 26.07 -0.12 -5.29
CA ARG A 490 26.33 0.27 -6.69
C ARG A 490 27.83 0.36 -6.98
N PHE A 491 28.62 0.87 -6.05
CA PHE A 491 30.08 0.93 -6.16
C PHE A 491 30.67 -0.48 -6.31
N PHE A 492 30.33 -1.41 -5.42
CA PHE A 492 30.87 -2.78 -5.49
C PHE A 492 30.36 -3.56 -6.69
N GLN A 493 29.10 -3.39 -7.10
CA GLN A 493 28.59 -3.98 -8.34
C GLN A 493 29.39 -3.53 -9.57
N ARG A 494 29.85 -2.27 -9.60
CA ARG A 494 30.72 -1.75 -10.68
C ARG A 494 32.17 -2.24 -10.57
N ALA A 495 32.73 -2.24 -9.37
CA ALA A 495 34.16 -2.49 -9.16
C ALA A 495 34.52 -3.99 -9.21
N ALA A 496 33.67 -4.86 -8.66
CA ALA A 496 33.96 -6.27 -8.52
C ALA A 496 33.65 -7.06 -9.81
N THR A 497 34.16 -6.68 -10.98
CA THR A 497 33.75 -7.30 -12.26
C THR A 497 34.05 -8.81 -12.39
N THR A 498 35.04 -9.33 -11.64
CA THR A 498 35.42 -10.75 -11.64
C THR A 498 35.29 -11.37 -10.25
N ALA A 499 35.13 -12.69 -10.16
CA ALA A 499 35.04 -13.39 -8.88
C ALA A 499 36.31 -13.20 -8.01
N ARG A 500 37.50 -13.23 -8.63
CA ARG A 500 38.78 -12.98 -7.94
C ARG A 500 38.83 -11.57 -7.35
N ARG A 501 38.45 -10.55 -8.12
CA ARG A 501 38.38 -9.16 -7.62
C ARG A 501 37.36 -9.01 -6.49
N ALA A 502 36.20 -9.66 -6.61
CA ALA A 502 35.19 -9.64 -5.56
C ALA A 502 35.75 -10.22 -4.24
N LEU A 503 36.39 -11.40 -4.29
CA LEU A 503 37.00 -12.03 -3.12
C LEU A 503 38.10 -11.16 -2.49
N THR A 504 38.96 -10.54 -3.31
CA THR A 504 39.98 -9.61 -2.78
C THR A 504 39.36 -8.39 -2.11
N MET A 505 38.26 -7.86 -2.66
CA MET A 505 37.56 -6.72 -2.07
C MET A 505 36.83 -7.12 -0.78
N VAL A 506 36.22 -8.31 -0.72
CA VAL A 506 35.64 -8.87 0.52
C VAL A 506 36.72 -8.96 1.60
N GLY A 507 37.89 -9.52 1.28
CA GLY A 507 39.01 -9.62 2.21
C GLY A 507 39.49 -8.25 2.71
N ALA A 508 39.68 -7.28 1.80
CA ALA A 508 40.07 -5.92 2.18
C ALA A 508 39.03 -5.22 3.06
N CYS A 509 37.74 -5.34 2.71
CA CYS A 509 36.66 -4.80 3.53
C CYS A 509 36.53 -5.50 4.89
N ALA A 510 36.85 -6.79 4.98
CA ALA A 510 36.85 -7.51 6.24
C ALA A 510 37.96 -6.99 7.17
N VAL A 511 39.16 -6.78 6.63
CA VAL A 511 40.27 -6.15 7.39
C VAL A 511 39.88 -4.74 7.84
N LEU A 512 39.29 -3.92 6.96
CA LEU A 512 38.83 -2.59 7.31
C LEU A 512 37.74 -2.62 8.40
N ALA A 513 36.79 -3.55 8.32
CA ALA A 513 35.72 -3.69 9.32
C ALA A 513 36.28 -4.09 10.70
N ILE A 514 37.21 -5.04 10.74
CA ILE A 514 37.89 -5.49 11.97
C ILE A 514 38.71 -4.33 12.56
N ALA A 515 39.57 -3.70 11.76
CA ALA A 515 40.39 -2.57 12.19
C ALA A 515 39.54 -1.41 12.68
N GLY A 516 38.49 -1.06 11.95
CA GLY A 516 37.55 0.01 12.32
C GLY A 516 36.79 -0.29 13.61
N THR A 517 36.35 -1.52 13.81
CA THR A 517 35.70 -1.94 15.05
C THR A 517 36.67 -1.94 16.23
N LEU A 518 37.94 -2.28 16.00
CA LEU A 518 38.99 -2.18 17.02
C LEU A 518 39.25 -0.71 17.38
N VAL A 519 39.40 0.18 16.40
CA VAL A 519 39.55 1.63 16.63
C VAL A 519 38.35 2.18 17.39
N GLN A 520 37.14 1.80 17.01
CA GLN A 520 35.92 2.18 17.71
C GLN A 520 35.94 1.71 19.18
N ARG A 521 36.39 0.48 19.44
CA ARG A 521 36.50 -0.08 20.79
C ARG A 521 37.66 0.46 21.60
N LEU A 522 38.65 1.14 21.02
CA LEU A 522 39.82 1.64 21.75
C LEU A 522 39.82 3.16 21.87
N ALA A 523 39.50 3.87 20.78
CA ALA A 523 39.57 5.33 20.70
C ALA A 523 38.24 6.03 21.02
N PHE A 524 37.13 5.29 21.03
CA PHE A 524 35.79 5.85 21.25
C PHE A 524 35.03 5.14 22.37
N MET A 525 35.71 4.52 23.36
CA MET A 525 35.06 3.74 24.42
C MET A 525 34.01 4.53 25.20
N ASP A 526 34.27 5.81 25.46
CA ASP A 526 33.35 6.69 26.21
C ASP A 526 32.32 7.39 25.31
N ALA A 527 32.29 7.06 24.01
CA ALA A 527 31.38 7.70 23.08
C ALA A 527 29.94 7.17 23.25
N GLY A 528 28.97 8.05 23.00
CA GLY A 528 27.56 7.65 23.02
C GLY A 528 27.23 6.58 21.97
N THR A 529 26.12 5.87 22.20
CA THR A 529 25.61 4.80 21.31
C THR A 529 25.53 5.23 19.85
N TRP A 530 25.11 6.46 19.58
CA TRP A 530 25.03 6.98 18.22
C TRP A 530 26.39 7.01 17.52
N THR A 531 27.44 7.50 18.19
CA THR A 531 28.80 7.53 17.63
C THR A 531 29.28 6.13 17.29
N HIS A 532 29.03 5.17 18.20
CA HIS A 532 29.35 3.77 17.96
C HIS A 532 28.58 3.18 16.77
N LEU A 533 27.30 3.51 16.62
CA LEU A 533 26.49 3.05 15.49
C LEU A 533 27.01 3.63 14.17
N VAL A 534 27.30 4.93 14.12
CA VAL A 534 27.81 5.59 12.91
C VAL A 534 29.16 5.01 12.50
N LEU A 535 30.08 4.84 13.45
CA LEU A 535 31.39 4.25 13.17
C LEU A 535 31.26 2.79 12.72
N GLY A 536 30.49 1.98 13.44
CA GLY A 536 30.23 0.59 13.07
C GLY A 536 29.60 0.50 11.68
N TRP A 537 28.64 1.36 11.38
CA TRP A 537 27.99 1.43 10.07
C TRP A 537 28.99 1.80 8.96
N LEU A 538 29.85 2.79 9.19
CA LEU A 538 30.84 3.25 8.22
C LEU A 538 31.89 2.17 7.90
N PHE A 539 32.30 1.39 8.90
CA PHE A 539 33.31 0.32 8.74
C PHE A 539 32.74 -1.03 8.29
N VAL A 540 31.51 -1.39 8.69
CA VAL A 540 30.90 -2.70 8.40
C VAL A 540 30.09 -2.70 7.09
N THR A 541 29.48 -1.58 6.71
CA THR A 541 28.66 -1.51 5.48
C THR A 541 29.41 -1.85 4.21
N PRO A 542 30.68 -1.43 4.01
CA PRO A 542 31.45 -1.86 2.84
C PRO A 542 31.57 -3.38 2.75
N LEU A 543 31.84 -4.06 3.87
CA LEU A 543 31.91 -5.52 3.95
C LEU A 543 30.56 -6.16 3.64
N TRP A 544 29.48 -5.65 4.23
CA TRP A 544 28.12 -6.12 3.96
C TRP A 544 27.75 -5.96 2.48
N ALA A 545 28.03 -4.80 1.88
CA ALA A 545 27.67 -4.48 0.50
C ALA A 545 28.46 -5.29 -0.52
N VAL A 546 29.77 -5.47 -0.33
CA VAL A 546 30.58 -6.31 -1.22
C VAL A 546 30.18 -7.78 -1.11
N SER A 547 29.86 -8.24 0.11
CA SER A 547 29.42 -9.62 0.35
C SER A 547 28.09 -9.91 -0.32
N THR A 548 27.08 -9.05 -0.16
CA THR A 548 25.76 -9.20 -0.81
C THR A 548 25.87 -9.04 -2.34
N ALA A 549 26.69 -8.11 -2.83
CA ALA A 549 26.94 -7.94 -4.26
C ALA A 549 27.70 -9.10 -4.91
N TRP A 550 28.46 -9.89 -4.12
CA TRP A 550 29.13 -11.10 -4.59
C TRP A 550 28.23 -12.34 -4.48
N LEU A 551 27.61 -12.55 -3.32
CA LEU A 551 26.71 -13.68 -3.04
C LEU A 551 25.45 -13.65 -3.91
N GLY A 552 24.94 -12.46 -4.21
CA GLY A 552 23.75 -12.24 -5.04
C GLY A 552 23.99 -12.29 -6.56
N ARG A 553 25.20 -12.62 -7.02
CA ARG A 553 25.46 -12.72 -8.47
C ARG A 553 24.84 -13.98 -9.05
N GLU A 554 23.92 -13.76 -9.97
CA GLU A 554 23.53 -14.76 -10.94
C GLU A 554 24.69 -14.89 -11.94
N HIS A 555 25.51 -15.94 -11.81
CA HIS A 555 26.34 -16.34 -12.94
C HIS A 555 25.38 -16.84 -14.02
N PRO A 556 25.50 -16.37 -15.28
CA PRO A 556 24.80 -17.04 -16.36
C PRO A 556 25.20 -18.51 -16.29
N ALA A 557 24.23 -19.41 -16.16
CA ALA A 557 24.50 -20.83 -16.29
C ALA A 557 25.27 -20.97 -17.60
N THR A 558 26.51 -21.45 -17.54
CA THR A 558 27.21 -21.84 -18.77
C THR A 558 26.28 -22.82 -19.47
N PRO A 559 25.79 -22.54 -20.68
CA PRO A 559 25.02 -23.53 -21.41
C PRO A 559 25.95 -24.73 -21.56
N GLU A 560 25.67 -25.82 -20.85
CA GLU A 560 26.43 -27.04 -21.05
C GLU A 560 26.21 -27.47 -22.50
N PRO A 561 27.27 -27.81 -23.26
CA PRO A 561 27.09 -28.43 -24.55
C PRO A 561 26.23 -29.68 -24.36
N ALA A 562 25.22 -29.85 -25.21
CA ALA A 562 24.30 -30.98 -25.21
C ALA A 562 25.08 -32.30 -25.36
N THR A 563 25.62 -32.82 -24.25
CA THR A 563 26.21 -34.14 -24.20
C THR A 563 25.15 -35.07 -23.65
N ALA A 564 24.75 -36.02 -24.50
CA ALA A 564 23.73 -37.00 -24.22
C ALA A 564 23.98 -37.68 -22.86
N PRO A 565 22.93 -37.97 -22.07
CA PRO A 565 23.11 -38.53 -20.74
C PRO A 565 23.66 -39.96 -20.84
N ARG A 566 24.97 -40.14 -20.66
CA ARG A 566 25.52 -41.41 -20.20
C ARG A 566 25.30 -41.51 -18.70
N SER A 567 24.24 -42.20 -18.29
CA SER A 567 24.12 -42.72 -16.93
C SER A 567 23.23 -43.97 -16.92
N LEU A 568 23.70 -44.99 -16.22
CA LEU A 568 23.09 -46.30 -16.00
C LEU A 568 21.70 -46.26 -15.29
N PHE A 569 21.14 -45.06 -15.04
CA PHE A 569 19.95 -44.83 -14.20
C PHE A 569 18.80 -44.12 -14.94
N ALA A 570 18.76 -44.17 -16.27
CA ALA A 570 17.60 -43.73 -17.05
C ALA A 570 16.30 -44.56 -16.78
N ALA A 571 16.39 -45.59 -15.95
CA ALA A 571 15.28 -46.46 -15.56
C ALA A 571 14.47 -45.97 -14.34
N LEU A 572 14.90 -44.92 -13.64
CA LEU A 572 14.10 -44.34 -12.55
C LEU A 572 13.08 -43.36 -13.15
N ARG A 573 11.84 -43.84 -13.34
CA ARG A 573 10.68 -43.01 -13.71
C ARG A 573 10.65 -41.75 -12.84
N LEU A 574 10.54 -40.59 -13.48
CA LEU A 574 10.31 -39.32 -12.78
C LEU A 574 9.07 -39.47 -11.88
N PRO A 575 9.14 -39.10 -10.59
CA PRO A 575 7.97 -39.18 -9.72
C PRO A 575 6.85 -38.26 -10.20
N ASP A 576 5.62 -38.74 -10.07
CA ASP A 576 4.38 -38.07 -10.50
C ASP A 576 4.25 -36.68 -9.85
N ALA A 577 3.58 -35.71 -10.51
CA ALA A 577 3.43 -34.33 -10.00
C ALA A 577 2.92 -34.24 -8.54
N ARG A 578 2.12 -35.25 -8.15
CA ARG A 578 1.61 -35.48 -6.80
C ARG A 578 2.71 -35.67 -5.73
N THR A 579 3.86 -36.21 -6.10
CA THR A 579 5.00 -36.44 -5.18
C THR A 579 5.68 -35.13 -4.81
N VAL A 580 5.86 -34.24 -5.79
CA VAL A 580 6.40 -32.89 -5.57
C VAL A 580 5.42 -32.09 -4.70
N GLU A 581 4.14 -32.18 -4.98
CA GLU A 581 3.09 -31.56 -4.16
C GLU A 581 3.08 -32.08 -2.72
N ALA A 582 3.20 -33.41 -2.51
CA ALA A 582 3.26 -34.01 -1.19
C ALA A 582 4.49 -33.56 -0.38
N LEU A 583 5.67 -33.48 -1.01
CA LEU A 583 6.89 -32.98 -0.37
C LEU A 583 6.79 -31.49 -0.01
N ARG A 584 6.16 -30.68 -0.87
CA ARG A 584 5.89 -29.26 -0.58
C ARG A 584 4.88 -29.10 0.56
N LEU A 585 3.85 -29.95 0.63
CA LEU A 585 2.90 -29.98 1.74
C LEU A 585 3.58 -30.41 3.06
N ALA A 586 4.44 -31.42 3.02
CA ALA A 586 5.22 -31.87 4.17
C ALA A 586 6.19 -30.77 4.68
N MET A 587 6.84 -30.05 3.76
CA MET A 587 7.65 -28.86 4.07
C MET A 587 6.81 -27.78 4.77
N CYS A 588 5.61 -27.48 4.27
CA CYS A 588 4.72 -26.52 4.92
C CYS A 588 4.31 -27.00 6.32
N ALA A 589 3.97 -28.28 6.47
CA ALA A 589 3.57 -28.86 7.75
C ALA A 589 4.71 -28.83 8.79
N SER A 590 5.94 -29.21 8.40
CA SER A 590 7.10 -29.13 9.29
C SER A 590 7.49 -27.69 9.62
N GLY A 591 7.30 -26.76 8.68
CA GLY A 591 7.49 -25.33 8.91
C GLY A 591 6.53 -24.83 9.98
N VAL A 592 5.24 -25.14 9.85
CA VAL A 592 4.22 -24.82 10.87
C VAL A 592 4.59 -25.44 12.22
N ALA A 593 4.99 -26.71 12.25
CA ALA A 593 5.41 -27.37 13.48
C ALA A 593 6.62 -26.69 14.14
N PHE A 594 7.63 -26.28 13.36
CA PHE A 594 8.80 -25.53 13.86
C PHE A 594 8.37 -24.29 14.64
N PHE A 595 7.51 -23.48 14.04
CA PHE A 595 7.09 -22.25 14.68
C PHE A 595 6.10 -22.49 15.83
N VAL A 596 5.26 -23.52 15.78
CA VAL A 596 4.46 -23.92 16.94
C VAL A 596 5.40 -24.29 18.09
N ALA A 597 6.41 -25.12 17.85
CA ALA A 597 7.41 -25.46 18.86
C ALA A 597 8.13 -24.22 19.42
N LEU A 598 8.43 -23.23 18.58
CA LEU A 598 9.03 -21.95 19.02
C LEU A 598 8.13 -21.15 19.98
N GLY A 599 6.80 -21.32 19.94
CA GLY A 599 5.87 -20.65 20.86
C GLY A 599 5.56 -21.39 22.17
N PHE A 600 6.00 -22.64 22.30
CA PHE A 600 5.67 -23.49 23.46
C PHE A 600 6.88 -24.15 24.13
N ALA A 601 8.03 -24.22 23.43
CA ALA A 601 9.23 -24.86 23.95
C ALA A 601 10.29 -23.81 24.30
N GLU A 602 10.69 -23.81 25.57
CA GLU A 602 11.71 -22.90 26.12
C GLU A 602 13.15 -23.21 25.65
N THR A 603 13.36 -24.25 24.82
CA THR A 603 14.68 -24.77 24.43
C THR A 603 14.81 -24.96 22.91
N TRP A 604 16.01 -25.29 22.43
CA TRP A 604 16.37 -25.48 21.00
C TRP A 604 15.71 -26.70 20.32
N THR A 605 14.67 -27.28 20.93
CA THR A 605 13.95 -28.47 20.45
C THR A 605 13.23 -28.25 19.12
N TRP A 606 13.12 -27.01 18.67
CA TRP A 606 12.57 -26.61 17.37
C TRP A 606 13.58 -26.70 16.21
N VAL A 607 14.90 -26.80 16.49
CA VAL A 607 15.95 -26.90 15.45
C VAL A 607 15.74 -28.10 14.51
N PRO A 608 15.40 -29.31 14.98
CA PRO A 608 15.10 -30.45 14.11
C PRO A 608 13.98 -30.17 13.10
N LEU A 609 12.98 -29.36 13.46
CA LEU A 609 11.86 -29.03 12.59
C LEU A 609 12.27 -28.06 11.47
N VAL A 610 13.23 -27.16 11.73
CA VAL A 610 13.89 -26.34 10.69
C VAL A 610 14.62 -27.25 9.71
N LEU A 611 15.46 -28.16 10.22
CA LEU A 611 16.22 -29.10 9.38
C LEU A 611 15.29 -29.98 8.53
N LEU A 612 14.19 -30.44 9.12
CA LEU A 612 13.18 -31.26 8.44
C LEU A 612 12.47 -30.47 7.32
N THR A 613 12.13 -29.21 7.58
CA THR A 613 11.53 -28.31 6.57
C THR A 613 12.47 -28.11 5.38
N TRP A 614 13.74 -27.88 5.64
CA TRP A 614 14.75 -27.73 4.60
C TRP A 614 15.00 -29.04 3.86
N ALA A 615 14.97 -30.17 4.55
CA ALA A 615 15.09 -31.49 3.93
C ALA A 615 13.95 -31.78 2.96
N PHE A 616 12.70 -31.51 3.33
CA PHE A 616 11.55 -31.67 2.43
C PHE A 616 11.59 -30.72 1.23
N ALA A 617 12.01 -29.46 1.44
CA ALA A 617 12.21 -28.50 0.35
C ALA A 617 13.27 -28.99 -0.64
N GLY A 618 14.44 -29.41 -0.14
CA GLY A 618 15.53 -29.95 -0.96
C GLY A 618 15.13 -31.24 -1.68
N ALA A 619 14.38 -32.12 -1.03
CA ALA A 619 13.86 -33.34 -1.64
C ALA A 619 12.87 -33.04 -2.77
N ALA A 620 11.95 -32.08 -2.57
CA ALA A 620 11.00 -31.65 -3.60
C ALA A 620 11.73 -31.12 -4.85
N ASP A 621 12.74 -30.26 -4.66
CA ASP A 621 13.52 -29.70 -5.75
C ASP A 621 14.35 -30.76 -6.50
N ILE A 622 14.94 -31.72 -5.78
CA ILE A 622 15.69 -32.83 -6.39
C ILE A 622 14.76 -33.72 -7.23
N VAL A 623 13.55 -33.99 -6.73
CA VAL A 623 12.54 -34.80 -7.43
C VAL A 623 11.99 -34.07 -8.65
N GLU A 624 11.71 -32.78 -8.56
CA GLU A 624 11.14 -31.98 -9.64
C GLU A 624 12.13 -31.74 -10.79
N ARG A 625 13.45 -31.65 -10.51
CA ARG A 625 14.42 -31.07 -11.48
C ARG A 625 15.70 -31.89 -11.71
N GLY A 626 15.84 -33.07 -11.12
CA GLY A 626 16.97 -34.00 -11.34
C GLY A 626 18.27 -33.67 -10.58
N ARG A 627 19.07 -34.71 -10.30
CA ARG A 627 20.24 -34.70 -9.38
C ARG A 627 21.52 -34.00 -9.88
N ARG A 628 21.84 -34.04 -11.19
CA ARG A 628 23.15 -33.57 -11.70
C ARG A 628 23.32 -32.06 -11.64
N ASP A 629 22.26 -31.31 -11.91
CA ASP A 629 22.22 -29.85 -11.76
C ASP A 629 21.88 -29.41 -10.32
N ALA A 630 21.54 -30.35 -9.42
CA ALA A 630 21.07 -30.02 -8.08
C ALA A 630 22.17 -29.37 -7.23
N TRP A 631 23.43 -29.82 -7.32
CA TRP A 631 24.51 -29.28 -6.49
C TRP A 631 24.93 -27.85 -6.87
N ALA A 632 25.09 -27.56 -8.17
CA ALA A 632 25.42 -26.21 -8.63
C ALA A 632 24.27 -25.21 -8.36
N ARG A 633 23.02 -25.67 -8.50
CA ARG A 633 21.82 -24.89 -8.15
C ARG A 633 21.69 -24.71 -6.65
N PHE A 634 21.94 -25.76 -5.85
CA PHE A 634 21.94 -25.70 -4.39
C PHE A 634 23.00 -24.72 -3.88
N ALA A 635 24.23 -24.76 -4.42
CA ALA A 635 25.27 -23.80 -4.06
C ALA A 635 24.88 -22.35 -4.43
N THR A 636 24.22 -22.15 -5.57
CA THR A 636 23.72 -20.82 -5.98
C THR A 636 22.55 -20.36 -5.13
N MET A 637 21.61 -21.25 -4.81
CA MET A 637 20.50 -21.01 -3.91
C MET A 637 21.01 -20.67 -2.50
N ALA A 638 21.92 -21.46 -1.94
CA ALA A 638 22.51 -21.23 -0.62
C ALA A 638 23.22 -19.87 -0.56
N ARG A 639 24.06 -19.53 -1.54
CA ARG A 639 24.69 -18.21 -1.63
C ARG A 639 23.65 -17.08 -1.68
N ARG A 640 22.62 -17.23 -2.52
CA ARG A 640 21.54 -16.25 -2.62
C ARG A 640 20.76 -16.14 -1.32
N THR A 641 20.47 -17.23 -0.63
CA THR A 641 19.79 -17.25 0.67
C THR A 641 20.59 -16.49 1.71
N VAL A 642 21.91 -16.68 1.78
CA VAL A 642 22.76 -15.87 2.66
C VAL A 642 22.68 -14.38 2.31
N ALA A 643 22.73 -14.02 1.02
CA ALA A 643 22.54 -12.63 0.61
C ALA A 643 21.17 -12.06 1.01
N ILE A 644 20.11 -12.85 0.85
CA ILE A 644 18.75 -12.49 1.25
C ILE A 644 18.69 -12.22 2.75
N VAL A 645 19.25 -13.11 3.58
CA VAL A 645 19.31 -12.95 5.02
C VAL A 645 20.07 -11.67 5.39
N LEU A 646 21.24 -11.43 4.81
CA LEU A 646 22.03 -10.22 5.07
C LEU A 646 21.30 -8.93 4.67
N VAL A 647 20.57 -8.92 3.55
CA VAL A 647 19.80 -7.76 3.11
C VAL A 647 18.58 -7.55 3.98
N PHE A 648 17.88 -8.63 4.35
CA PHE A 648 16.73 -8.57 5.25
C PHE A 648 17.11 -7.94 6.59
N HIS A 649 18.24 -8.36 7.19
CA HIS A 649 18.71 -7.79 8.45
C HIS A 649 19.12 -6.31 8.34
N TYR A 650 19.75 -5.92 7.22
CA TYR A 650 20.04 -4.51 6.96
C TYR A 650 18.77 -3.67 6.88
N VAL A 651 17.75 -4.20 6.20
CA VAL A 651 16.44 -3.54 6.08
C VAL A 651 15.73 -3.47 7.44
N CYS A 652 15.76 -4.54 8.24
CA CYS A 652 15.25 -4.54 9.62
C CYS A 652 15.94 -3.50 10.51
N LEU A 653 17.27 -3.37 10.40
CA LEU A 653 18.02 -2.34 11.11
C LEU A 653 17.52 -0.93 10.74
N ALA A 654 17.35 -0.66 9.44
CA ALA A 654 16.78 0.63 9.00
C ALA A 654 15.36 0.82 9.53
N TRP A 655 14.53 -0.23 9.50
CA TRP A 655 13.14 -0.17 9.97
C TRP A 655 12.97 0.22 11.44
N ILE A 656 13.99 0.05 12.28
CA ILE A 656 13.98 0.55 13.67
C ILE A 656 13.75 2.06 13.69
N PHE A 657 14.49 2.81 12.87
CA PHE A 657 14.36 4.28 12.78
C PHE A 657 13.06 4.73 12.13
N PHE A 658 12.43 3.88 11.32
CA PHE A 658 11.15 4.19 10.70
C PHE A 658 9.97 4.03 11.68
N ARG A 659 10.09 3.12 12.67
CA ARG A 659 9.01 2.83 13.64
C ARG A 659 9.17 3.51 14.99
N ALA A 660 10.42 3.79 15.39
CA ALA A 660 10.69 4.38 16.69
C ALA A 660 9.93 5.71 16.84
N THR A 661 9.32 5.90 18.00
CA THR A 661 8.58 7.11 18.36
C THR A 661 9.44 8.37 18.38
N SER A 662 10.74 8.21 18.64
CA SER A 662 11.74 9.26 18.60
C SER A 662 13.11 8.70 18.19
N PHE A 663 14.05 9.59 17.90
CA PHE A 663 15.42 9.19 17.64
C PHE A 663 16.06 8.51 18.87
N ASP A 664 15.83 9.02 20.08
CA ASP A 664 16.34 8.42 21.31
C ASP A 664 15.74 7.03 21.57
N ASN A 665 14.45 6.85 21.29
CA ASN A 665 13.81 5.53 21.39
C ASN A 665 14.48 4.50 20.47
N ALA A 666 14.85 4.91 19.24
CA ALA A 666 15.61 4.04 18.33
C ALA A 666 16.95 3.61 18.93
N LEU A 667 17.66 4.53 19.61
CA LEU A 667 18.92 4.22 20.29
C LEU A 667 18.73 3.26 21.47
N VAL A 668 17.63 3.39 22.23
CA VAL A 668 17.29 2.46 23.31
C VAL A 668 17.05 1.04 22.77
N ILE A 669 16.29 0.89 21.69
CA ILE A 669 16.07 -0.40 21.03
C ILE A 669 17.41 -1.05 20.64
N LEU A 670 18.33 -0.28 20.06
CA LEU A 670 19.65 -0.76 19.65
C LEU A 670 20.52 -1.16 20.86
N ARG A 671 20.44 -0.44 21.98
CA ARG A 671 21.10 -0.84 23.24
C ARG A 671 20.54 -2.15 23.77
N GLN A 672 19.23 -2.34 23.72
CA GLN A 672 18.60 -3.58 24.19
C GLN A 672 19.02 -4.79 23.36
N LEU A 673 19.10 -4.66 22.03
CA LEU A 673 19.65 -5.72 21.17
C LEU A 673 21.10 -6.08 21.54
N ALA A 674 21.90 -5.11 21.96
CA ALA A 674 23.31 -5.33 22.29
C ALA A 674 23.54 -6.09 23.61
N ARG A 675 22.50 -6.28 24.45
CA ARG A 675 22.60 -7.04 25.71
C ARG A 675 22.69 -8.55 25.50
N LEU A 676 22.24 -9.05 24.35
CA LEU A 676 22.26 -10.47 23.96
C LEU A 676 21.53 -11.41 24.95
N GLU A 677 20.47 -10.92 25.58
CA GLU A 677 19.58 -11.70 26.44
C GLU A 677 18.64 -12.60 25.62
N ALA A 678 18.44 -13.84 26.08
CA ALA A 678 17.68 -14.87 25.34
C ALA A 678 16.29 -15.20 25.95
N ASP A 679 15.84 -14.45 26.96
CA ASP A 679 14.51 -14.61 27.54
C ASP A 679 13.41 -14.29 26.51
N HIS A 680 12.24 -14.90 26.59
CA HIS A 680 11.19 -14.76 25.58
C HIS A 680 9.77 -14.99 26.12
N ALA A 681 9.53 -14.69 27.40
CA ALA A 681 8.23 -14.84 28.04
C ALA A 681 7.06 -14.15 27.30
N ASN A 682 7.34 -13.09 26.53
CA ASN A 682 6.35 -12.35 25.75
C ASN A 682 6.17 -12.86 24.31
N VAL A 683 6.93 -13.85 23.85
CA VAL A 683 6.77 -14.49 22.53
C VAL A 683 5.69 -15.56 22.61
N VAL A 684 4.45 -15.10 22.76
CA VAL A 684 3.27 -15.98 22.90
C VAL A 684 2.97 -16.75 21.59
N PRO A 685 2.27 -17.90 21.66
CA PRO A 685 1.95 -18.71 20.47
C PRO A 685 1.31 -17.93 19.31
N LEU A 686 0.46 -16.94 19.63
CA LEU A 686 -0.15 -16.06 18.62
C LEU A 686 0.90 -15.30 17.80
N VAL A 687 1.92 -14.74 18.45
CA VAL A 687 3.02 -14.02 17.79
C VAL A 687 3.76 -14.98 16.87
N THR A 688 4.08 -16.16 17.37
CA THR A 688 4.85 -17.15 16.62
C THR A 688 4.09 -17.64 15.40
N ILE A 689 2.80 -17.97 15.54
CA ILE A 689 1.93 -18.35 14.42
C ILE A 689 1.81 -17.21 13.41
N ALA A 690 1.59 -15.97 13.85
CA ALA A 690 1.47 -14.84 12.94
C ALA A 690 2.77 -14.58 12.14
N LEU A 691 3.94 -14.66 12.80
CA LEU A 691 5.24 -14.58 12.13
C LEU A 691 5.43 -15.70 11.11
N THR A 692 5.07 -16.93 11.49
CA THR A 692 5.11 -18.10 10.61
C THR A 692 4.33 -17.88 9.33
N VAL A 693 3.04 -17.58 9.50
CA VAL A 693 2.08 -17.52 8.41
C VAL A 693 2.42 -16.33 7.53
N GLY A 694 2.83 -15.20 8.13
CA GLY A 694 3.25 -14.03 7.36
C GLY A 694 4.55 -14.25 6.59
N PHE A 695 5.60 -14.84 7.18
CA PHE A 695 6.83 -15.14 6.44
C PHE A 695 6.63 -16.24 5.40
N ALA A 696 5.89 -17.30 5.73
CA ALA A 696 5.57 -18.35 4.76
C ALA A 696 4.75 -17.78 3.60
N GLY A 697 3.72 -16.97 3.90
CA GLY A 697 2.96 -16.22 2.92
C GLY A 697 3.87 -15.34 2.06
N HIS A 698 4.85 -14.66 2.64
CA HIS A 698 5.79 -13.82 1.89
C HIS A 698 6.72 -14.63 0.98
N PHE A 699 7.38 -15.67 1.48
CA PHE A 699 8.42 -16.39 0.75
C PHE A 699 7.85 -17.36 -0.30
N PHE A 700 6.63 -17.87 -0.09
CA PHE A 700 5.99 -18.87 -0.95
C PHE A 700 4.84 -18.33 -1.84
N ALA A 701 4.42 -17.06 -1.75
CA ALA A 701 3.22 -16.56 -2.47
C ALA A 701 3.33 -16.36 -3.99
N ASP A 702 4.51 -16.31 -4.60
CA ASP A 702 4.68 -15.87 -6.01
C ASP A 702 3.95 -16.75 -7.06
N GLY A 703 3.38 -17.90 -6.65
CA GLY A 703 2.43 -18.71 -7.44
C GLY A 703 1.34 -19.43 -6.63
N SER A 704 1.49 -19.54 -5.30
CA SER A 704 0.68 -20.44 -4.47
C SER A 704 -0.81 -20.07 -4.37
N PHE A 705 -1.17 -18.79 -4.51
CA PHE A 705 -2.59 -18.38 -4.49
C PHE A 705 -3.24 -18.32 -5.86
N ARG A 706 -2.48 -18.54 -6.95
CA ARG A 706 -3.02 -18.49 -8.31
C ARG A 706 -4.08 -19.56 -8.53
N TRP A 707 -3.80 -20.79 -8.09
CA TRP A 707 -4.75 -21.89 -8.13
C TRP A 707 -6.02 -21.57 -7.31
N LEU A 708 -5.87 -21.02 -6.09
CA LEU A 708 -7.01 -20.67 -5.24
C LEU A 708 -7.89 -19.60 -5.91
N ARG A 709 -7.26 -18.58 -6.50
CA ARG A 709 -7.96 -17.54 -7.27
C ARG A 709 -8.68 -18.11 -8.48
N GLU A 710 -8.04 -18.97 -9.26
CA GLU A 710 -8.64 -19.61 -10.43
C GLU A 710 -9.85 -20.47 -10.05
N ARG A 711 -9.75 -21.24 -8.96
CA ARG A 711 -10.86 -22.02 -8.41
C ARG A 711 -11.99 -21.13 -7.93
N PHE A 712 -11.68 -20.05 -7.20
CA PHE A 712 -12.68 -19.08 -6.75
C PHE A 712 -13.42 -18.43 -7.92
N VAL A 713 -12.69 -17.99 -8.95
CA VAL A 713 -13.28 -17.37 -10.15
C VAL A 713 -14.14 -18.35 -10.95
N ALA A 714 -13.79 -19.64 -10.94
CA ALA A 714 -14.56 -20.70 -11.58
C ALA A 714 -15.85 -21.08 -10.84
N LEU A 715 -16.00 -20.71 -9.56
CA LEU A 715 -17.22 -20.98 -8.81
C LEU A 715 -18.43 -20.22 -9.39
N PRO A 716 -19.65 -20.79 -9.29
CA PRO A 716 -20.86 -20.03 -9.55
C PRO A 716 -21.00 -18.88 -8.54
N ALA A 717 -21.82 -17.88 -8.90
CA ALA A 717 -22.00 -16.65 -8.12
C ALA A 717 -22.33 -16.88 -6.64
N TRP A 718 -23.23 -17.82 -6.36
CA TRP A 718 -23.60 -18.19 -5.00
C TRP A 718 -22.41 -18.80 -4.25
N GLY A 719 -21.59 -19.64 -4.90
CA GLY A 719 -20.40 -20.24 -4.30
C GLY A 719 -19.31 -19.20 -3.99
N GLN A 720 -19.14 -18.21 -4.88
CA GLN A 720 -18.27 -17.06 -4.62
C GLN A 720 -18.77 -16.25 -3.41
N GLY A 721 -20.08 -15.97 -3.37
CA GLY A 721 -20.71 -15.29 -2.26
C GLY A 721 -20.53 -16.02 -0.92
N THR A 722 -20.74 -17.34 -0.90
CA THR A 722 -20.55 -18.17 0.29
C THR A 722 -19.10 -18.17 0.78
N VAL A 723 -18.11 -18.32 -0.12
CA VAL A 723 -16.69 -18.31 0.26
C VAL A 723 -16.30 -16.96 0.83
N LEU A 724 -16.72 -15.87 0.19
CA LEU A 724 -16.41 -14.52 0.66
C LEU A 724 -17.13 -14.20 1.98
N ALA A 725 -18.38 -14.64 2.16
CA ALA A 725 -19.12 -14.54 3.42
C ALA A 725 -18.43 -15.30 4.57
N GLY A 726 -18.00 -16.54 4.30
CA GLY A 726 -17.21 -17.33 5.27
C GLY A 726 -15.88 -16.66 5.61
N ALA A 727 -15.20 -16.06 4.63
CA ALA A 727 -13.98 -15.29 4.88
C ALA A 727 -14.25 -14.06 5.76
N ALA A 728 -15.34 -13.33 5.53
CA ALA A 728 -15.72 -12.20 6.38
C ALA A 728 -16.03 -12.62 7.82
N LEU A 729 -16.74 -13.74 8.02
CA LEU A 729 -16.98 -14.29 9.35
C LEU A 729 -15.68 -14.69 10.04
N LEU A 730 -14.76 -15.34 9.32
CA LEU A 730 -13.44 -15.67 9.87
C LEU A 730 -12.66 -14.40 10.28
N LEU A 731 -12.68 -13.36 9.46
CA LEU A 731 -12.00 -12.10 9.76
C LEU A 731 -12.59 -11.39 10.98
N ARG A 732 -13.89 -11.55 11.24
CA ARG A 732 -14.53 -11.09 12.48
C ARG A 732 -13.85 -11.68 13.71
N GLU A 733 -13.72 -13.00 13.72
CA GLU A 733 -13.22 -13.75 14.86
C GLU A 733 -11.72 -13.52 15.08
N LEU A 734 -10.98 -13.21 14.00
CA LEU A 734 -9.57 -12.86 14.06
C LEU A 734 -9.31 -11.38 14.37
N GLY A 735 -10.35 -10.54 14.32
CA GLY A 735 -10.27 -9.10 14.58
C GLY A 735 -9.80 -8.81 16.01
N GLN A 736 -8.87 -7.87 16.14
CA GLN A 736 -8.38 -7.41 17.45
C GLN A 736 -9.30 -6.33 18.03
N THR A 737 -9.41 -6.27 19.37
CA THR A 737 -10.20 -5.23 20.07
C THR A 737 -9.60 -3.84 19.91
N LYS A 738 -8.26 -3.72 19.88
CA LYS A 738 -7.53 -2.48 19.54
C LYS A 738 -7.42 -2.37 18.03
N ILE A 739 -8.00 -1.31 17.47
CA ILE A 739 -7.99 -1.06 16.03
C ILE A 739 -6.74 -0.29 15.64
N LEU A 740 -5.83 -0.93 14.91
CA LEU A 740 -4.64 -0.26 14.40
C LEU A 740 -4.97 0.42 13.06
N PRO A 741 -4.88 1.76 12.94
CA PRO A 741 -5.03 2.42 11.66
C PRO A 741 -3.98 1.89 10.68
N PHE A 742 -4.26 1.97 9.37
CA PHE A 742 -3.23 1.69 8.37
C PHE A 742 -2.01 2.55 8.67
N ILE A 743 -0.84 1.97 8.48
CA ILE A 743 0.45 2.52 8.90
C ILE A 743 0.69 3.94 8.38
N TYR A 744 0.11 4.25 7.22
CA TYR A 744 0.24 5.55 6.57
C TYR A 744 -0.50 6.68 7.29
N VAL A 745 -1.50 6.35 8.12
CA VAL A 745 -2.26 7.31 8.94
C VAL A 745 -1.57 7.53 10.30
N GLN A 746 -0.52 6.78 10.60
CA GLN A 746 0.23 6.88 11.86
C GLN A 746 1.36 7.92 11.83
N PHE A 747 1.69 8.47 10.65
CA PHE A 747 2.85 9.35 10.44
C PHE A 747 2.51 10.71 9.87
#